data_AF-A0A0A9WA75-F1
#
_entry.id   AF-A0A0A9WA75-F1
#
_cell.length_a   1.000
_cell.length_b   1.000
_cell.length_c   1.000
_cell.angle_alpha   90.00
_cell.angle_beta   90.00
_cell.angle_gamma   90.00
#
_symmetry.space_group_name_H-M   'P 1'
#
loop_
_entity.id
_entity.type
_entity.pdbx_description
1 polymer ?
#
loop_
_entity_poly.entity_id
_entity_poly.type
_entity_poly.pdbx_seq_one_letter_code
_entity_poly.pdbx_strand_id
1 'polypeptide(L)'
;SIRLERSSVARPGSPRAGILCRVMPRPPCLSRRCFNSSKPRNTEKKSLKAGEITQHETQNRSAATMRLQTETFTSEKKAMAAQQESQIMRATTGLINQEKHTSSTHQNITYSRHNTGLTSVIASQHYNSQSNGQIATVKMIEDEKARISFEDLENLSATSTQHEVEMVKAKYTEQLATAVKNIKSAKGDQCRKIPTILNSMNLMVRKAWEVPTHGHELGSALCNALRTNGGLDFLLTSTNNVEQQFASAKLLEQCLTSENRDYVVSNGLEMVVTSACICTKNSNSVEHSRVGTGILEHLFKHSEQTCGEVIKLGGLDSVLFECRKNDVETLRHCASALANLSLYGGADNHVQMIMKKVPMWLFPLAFHHDDNIKYYACLAIAALVANKEIEAAVIKSGTLDLVEPFITSHDPSKFANSNQAHAHGQSKHWLERLVPVLSSKREEARNLAAFHFRMEAGIKKQQGKEGIFREIGAIEPLKKVASCPNAIASKFAAEALRLIGEEIPHKLSQQVPLWSTEDVSEWVKQINFVEYADNFKESRVDGDLLLQLTEENLNKDIGINNGIKIKRFMRELQNLKKITDYSSRDTNNINSFLTAIGHEFSIYTYSMLNAGVDKDTLRCLLDEQLIKECGITNSIHRYRILNAIRGKRPLNKMIPKTTK
;
A
#
# COMPACT_ATOMS: atom_id res chain seq x y z
N SER A 1 -46.37 0.50 -53.70
CA SER A 1 -47.75 0.04 -53.95
C SER A 1 -47.94 -1.38 -53.49
N ILE A 2 -49.10 -1.65 -52.88
CA ILE A 2 -49.78 -2.96 -52.80
C ILE A 2 -49.12 -4.06 -51.92
N ARG A 3 -50.02 -4.83 -51.30
CA ARG A 3 -49.94 -5.75 -50.16
C ARG A 3 -50.60 -7.07 -50.60
N LEU A 4 -50.40 -8.17 -49.83
CA LEU A 4 -51.03 -9.53 -49.85
C LEU A 4 -49.96 -10.62 -50.13
N GLU A 5 -49.97 -11.83 -49.55
CA GLU A 5 -50.99 -12.67 -48.89
C GLU A 5 -50.45 -13.30 -47.55
N ARG A 6 -51.26 -13.65 -46.52
CA ARG A 6 -51.82 -14.99 -46.15
C ARG A 6 -50.79 -16.17 -46.17
N SER A 7 -50.76 -17.16 -45.26
CA SER A 7 -51.64 -17.57 -44.14
C SER A 7 -51.03 -18.74 -43.30
N SER A 8 -51.49 -18.92 -42.04
CA SER A 8 -51.71 -20.21 -41.31
C SER A 8 -50.55 -21.22 -41.05
N VAL A 9 -50.54 -22.17 -40.08
CA VAL A 9 -51.16 -22.45 -38.74
C VAL A 9 -50.43 -23.69 -38.12
N ALA A 10 -50.53 -23.89 -36.79
CA ALA A 10 -50.35 -25.16 -36.02
C ALA A 10 -48.94 -25.68 -35.58
N ARG A 11 -48.97 -26.32 -34.40
CA ARG A 11 -47.92 -27.14 -33.74
C ARG A 11 -48.31 -28.64 -33.77
N PRO A 12 -47.38 -29.54 -33.46
CA PRO A 12 -47.53 -30.50 -32.33
C PRO A 12 -46.26 -30.48 -31.44
N GLY A 13 -46.08 -31.22 -30.33
CA GLY A 13 -46.87 -32.24 -29.62
C GLY A 13 -45.90 -33.19 -28.86
N SER A 14 -46.11 -33.46 -27.58
CA SER A 14 -45.25 -34.33 -26.72
C SER A 14 -45.49 -35.83 -26.92
N PRO A 15 -44.60 -36.76 -26.48
CA PRO A 15 -44.83 -37.47 -25.20
C PRO A 15 -43.57 -38.03 -24.44
N ARG A 16 -43.82 -38.81 -23.36
CA ARG A 16 -42.87 -39.41 -22.38
C ARG A 16 -42.37 -40.83 -22.73
N ALA A 17 -41.17 -41.21 -22.27
CA ALA A 17 -40.73 -42.51 -21.68
C ALA A 17 -39.24 -42.38 -21.26
N GLY A 18 -38.61 -43.10 -20.32
CA GLY A 18 -39.00 -44.22 -19.45
C GLY A 18 -38.15 -45.49 -19.73
N ILE A 19 -37.24 -45.90 -18.82
CA ILE A 19 -36.56 -47.23 -18.83
C ILE A 19 -35.95 -47.58 -17.45
N LEU A 20 -35.98 -48.87 -17.08
CA LEU A 20 -35.39 -49.47 -15.88
C LEU A 20 -34.18 -50.38 -16.20
N CYS A 21 -33.18 -50.36 -15.31
CA CYS A 21 -32.49 -51.52 -14.68
C CYS A 21 -32.20 -52.83 -15.46
N ARG A 22 -30.92 -53.29 -15.50
CA ARG A 22 -30.43 -54.54 -14.82
C ARG A 22 -28.98 -55.02 -15.14
N VAL A 23 -28.29 -55.50 -14.09
CA VAL A 23 -27.43 -56.73 -13.97
C VAL A 23 -25.99 -56.80 -14.59
N MET A 24 -24.97 -56.85 -13.68
CA MET A 24 -23.85 -57.83 -13.46
C MET A 24 -23.35 -58.77 -14.60
N PRO A 25 -22.07 -59.26 -14.62
CA PRO A 25 -21.33 -59.83 -13.46
C PRO A 25 -19.78 -59.67 -13.37
N ARG A 26 -19.19 -60.25 -12.31
CA ARG A 26 -17.73 -60.40 -12.02
C ARG A 26 -17.19 -61.80 -12.36
N PRO A 27 -15.85 -61.96 -12.48
CA PRO A 27 -15.13 -63.19 -12.09
C PRO A 27 -13.86 -62.86 -11.19
N PRO A 28 -12.96 -63.79 -10.76
CA PRO A 28 -12.78 -64.02 -9.31
C PRO A 28 -11.35 -64.16 -8.70
N CYS A 29 -11.34 -64.18 -7.35
CA CYS A 29 -10.43 -64.68 -6.29
C CYS A 29 -9.04 -65.32 -6.54
N LEU A 30 -8.09 -65.05 -5.61
CA LEU A 30 -7.14 -65.94 -4.85
C LEU A 30 -6.15 -65.05 -4.03
N SER A 31 -5.47 -65.42 -2.92
CA SER A 31 -5.64 -66.51 -1.91
C SER A 31 -4.95 -66.17 -0.54
N ARG A 32 -5.40 -66.87 0.53
CA ARG A 32 -4.82 -67.16 1.87
C ARG A 32 -3.37 -66.74 2.28
N ARG A 33 -3.22 -66.33 3.55
CA ARG A 33 -2.49 -67.08 4.62
C ARG A 33 -2.90 -66.61 6.04
N CYS A 34 -2.71 -67.49 7.04
CA CYS A 34 -3.16 -67.32 8.43
C CYS A 34 -1.98 -67.19 9.41
N PHE A 35 -2.19 -66.66 10.63
CA PHE A 35 -1.68 -67.27 11.87
C PHE A 35 -2.48 -66.84 13.12
N ASN A 36 -2.60 -67.78 14.06
CA ASN A 36 -3.23 -67.73 15.40
C ASN A 36 -2.22 -67.16 16.46
N SER A 37 -2.51 -66.85 17.74
CA SER A 37 -3.73 -66.68 18.57
C SER A 37 -3.32 -66.27 20.01
N SER A 38 -4.14 -65.51 20.76
CA SER A 38 -4.44 -65.73 22.22
C SER A 38 -5.34 -64.63 22.81
N LYS A 39 -6.10 -64.97 23.87
CA LYS A 39 -7.16 -64.20 24.57
C LYS A 39 -6.69 -63.82 26.01
N PRO A 40 -7.56 -63.33 26.95
CA PRO A 40 -8.39 -62.10 26.97
C PRO A 40 -8.33 -61.32 28.33
N ARG A 41 -8.85 -60.07 28.41
CA ARG A 41 -9.96 -59.64 29.32
C ARG A 41 -10.19 -58.12 29.37
N ASN A 42 -11.48 -57.78 29.55
CA ASN A 42 -12.17 -56.52 29.83
C ASN A 42 -11.37 -55.29 30.31
N THR A 43 -11.59 -54.13 29.69
CA THR A 43 -12.55 -53.08 30.16
C THR A 43 -12.83 -52.03 29.07
N GLU A 44 -14.00 -51.38 29.15
CA GLU A 44 -14.40 -50.09 28.53
C GLU A 44 -14.24 -49.86 27.01
N LYS A 45 -15.36 -49.57 26.32
CA LYS A 45 -15.36 -49.02 24.95
C LYS A 45 -15.52 -47.49 24.98
N LYS A 46 -14.47 -46.77 24.57
CA LYS A 46 -14.54 -45.37 24.12
C LYS A 46 -14.06 -45.24 22.67
N SER A 47 -14.87 -44.57 21.86
CA SER A 47 -14.50 -43.80 20.65
C SER A 47 -14.21 -44.49 19.30
N LEU A 48 -14.34 -43.63 18.26
CA LEU A 48 -13.87 -43.68 16.87
C LEU A 48 -14.56 -44.59 15.83
N LYS A 49 -15.43 -43.96 15.01
CA LYS A 49 -15.24 -43.89 13.54
C LYS A 49 -16.08 -42.76 12.90
N ALA A 50 -15.46 -41.59 12.75
CA ALA A 50 -15.92 -40.50 11.89
C ALA A 50 -14.67 -39.87 11.26
N GLY A 51 -14.54 -39.91 9.92
CA GLY A 51 -13.28 -39.49 9.29
C GLY A 51 -13.20 -39.48 7.75
N GLU A 52 -14.17 -40.02 7.01
CA GLU A 52 -14.07 -40.12 5.53
C GLU A 52 -15.21 -39.45 4.73
N ILE A 53 -16.16 -38.76 5.39
CA ILE A 53 -17.33 -38.16 4.71
C ILE A 53 -17.19 -36.64 4.49
N THR A 54 -16.35 -35.93 5.24
CA THR A 54 -16.30 -34.45 5.24
C THR A 54 -15.48 -33.80 4.12
N GLN A 55 -14.52 -34.49 3.48
CA GLN A 55 -13.69 -33.84 2.44
C GLN A 55 -14.42 -33.67 1.10
N HIS A 56 -15.23 -34.65 0.68
CA HIS A 56 -15.81 -34.64 -0.66
C HIS A 56 -16.97 -33.64 -0.82
N GLU A 57 -17.72 -33.37 0.25
CA GLU A 57 -18.76 -32.32 0.26
C GLU A 57 -18.16 -30.91 0.30
N THR A 58 -17.05 -30.73 1.02
CA THR A 58 -16.35 -29.43 1.11
C THR A 58 -15.80 -29.01 -0.25
N GLN A 59 -15.17 -29.93 -0.98
CA GLN A 59 -14.65 -29.66 -2.33
C GLN A 59 -15.77 -29.27 -3.31
N ASN A 60 -16.88 -30.01 -3.32
CA ASN A 60 -18.03 -29.69 -4.19
C ASN A 60 -18.69 -28.35 -3.85
N ARG A 61 -18.81 -27.99 -2.55
CA ARG A 61 -19.25 -26.64 -2.15
C ARG A 61 -18.30 -25.57 -2.66
N SER A 62 -16.99 -25.71 -2.46
CA SER A 62 -16.01 -24.72 -2.93
C SER A 62 -16.02 -24.52 -4.46
N ALA A 63 -16.20 -25.60 -5.24
CA ALA A 63 -16.34 -25.50 -6.69
C ALA A 63 -17.64 -24.77 -7.13
N ALA A 64 -18.76 -25.02 -6.45
CA ALA A 64 -20.02 -24.31 -6.70
C ALA A 64 -19.93 -22.83 -6.31
N THR A 65 -19.33 -22.52 -5.16
CA THR A 65 -19.09 -21.14 -4.71
C THR A 65 -18.16 -20.40 -5.67
N MET A 66 -17.09 -21.01 -6.18
CA MET A 66 -16.22 -20.37 -7.18
C MET A 66 -16.94 -20.09 -8.51
N ARG A 67 -17.84 -20.97 -8.97
CA ARG A 67 -18.64 -20.71 -10.19
C ARG A 67 -19.60 -19.54 -9.99
N LEU A 68 -20.37 -19.53 -8.90
CA LEU A 68 -21.24 -18.41 -8.54
C LEU A 68 -20.47 -17.10 -8.40
N GLN A 69 -19.29 -17.10 -7.77
CA GLN A 69 -18.44 -15.91 -7.68
C GLN A 69 -17.93 -15.46 -9.06
N THR A 70 -17.61 -16.38 -9.97
CA THR A 70 -17.12 -16.04 -11.33
C THR A 70 -18.23 -15.45 -12.21
N GLU A 71 -19.46 -15.97 -12.13
CA GLU A 71 -20.62 -15.46 -12.86
C GLU A 71 -21.09 -14.10 -12.29
N THR A 72 -21.05 -13.94 -10.96
CA THR A 72 -21.34 -12.65 -10.31
C THR A 72 -20.28 -11.60 -10.69
N PHE A 73 -18.99 -11.95 -10.63
CA PHE A 73 -17.87 -11.05 -10.98
C PHE A 73 -17.85 -10.66 -12.47
N THR A 74 -18.22 -11.56 -13.39
CA THR A 74 -18.34 -11.21 -14.81
C THR A 74 -19.57 -10.33 -15.12
N SER A 75 -20.63 -10.45 -14.33
CA SER A 75 -21.80 -9.55 -14.38
C SER A 75 -21.46 -8.15 -13.82
N GLU A 76 -20.78 -8.09 -12.67
CA GLU A 76 -20.26 -6.84 -12.07
C GLU A 76 -19.27 -6.13 -13.02
N LYS A 77 -18.36 -6.87 -13.67
CA LYS A 77 -17.41 -6.30 -14.64
C LYS A 77 -18.10 -5.63 -15.83
N LYS A 78 -19.22 -6.20 -16.32
CA LYS A 78 -20.04 -5.57 -17.38
C LYS A 78 -20.77 -4.32 -16.88
N ALA A 79 -21.28 -4.34 -15.64
CA ALA A 79 -21.93 -3.17 -15.05
C ALA A 79 -20.94 -2.00 -14.82
N MET A 80 -19.71 -2.30 -14.37
CA MET A 80 -18.66 -1.27 -14.21
C MET A 80 -18.19 -0.72 -15.55
N ALA A 81 -18.06 -1.56 -16.60
CA ALA A 81 -17.78 -1.07 -17.96
C ALA A 81 -18.86 -0.11 -18.48
N ALA A 82 -20.15 -0.41 -18.24
CA ALA A 82 -21.25 0.49 -18.60
C ALA A 82 -21.25 1.80 -17.77
N GLN A 83 -20.81 1.78 -16.50
CA GLN A 83 -20.56 2.99 -15.73
C GLN A 83 -19.37 3.81 -16.26
N GLN A 84 -18.32 3.13 -16.74
CA GLN A 84 -17.14 3.75 -17.32
C GLN A 84 -17.49 4.46 -18.64
N GLU A 85 -18.26 3.82 -19.52
CA GLU A 85 -18.86 4.47 -20.71
C GLU A 85 -19.73 5.67 -20.33
N SER A 86 -20.55 5.55 -19.28
CA SER A 86 -21.41 6.64 -18.80
C SER A 86 -20.65 7.85 -18.22
N GLN A 87 -19.48 7.64 -17.62
CA GLN A 87 -18.61 8.73 -17.15
C GLN A 87 -17.84 9.38 -18.31
N ILE A 88 -17.29 8.59 -19.22
CA ILE A 88 -16.58 9.08 -20.41
C ILE A 88 -17.53 9.92 -21.29
N MET A 89 -18.75 9.41 -21.57
CA MET A 89 -19.72 10.12 -22.40
C MET A 89 -20.15 11.48 -21.82
N ARG A 90 -20.24 11.59 -20.49
CA ARG A 90 -20.50 12.87 -19.79
C ARG A 90 -19.33 13.86 -19.91
N ALA A 91 -18.08 13.38 -19.87
CA ALA A 91 -16.91 14.23 -20.08
C ALA A 91 -16.84 14.75 -21.53
N THR A 92 -17.10 13.91 -22.54
CA THR A 92 -17.04 14.32 -23.96
C THR A 92 -18.13 15.33 -24.33
N THR A 93 -19.31 15.25 -23.69
CA THR A 93 -20.43 16.16 -24.02
C THR A 93 -20.17 17.61 -23.54
N GLY A 94 -19.27 17.81 -22.57
CA GLY A 94 -18.84 19.13 -22.11
C GLY A 94 -17.87 19.86 -23.05
N LEU A 95 -17.29 19.17 -24.04
CA LEU A 95 -16.21 19.69 -24.90
C LEU A 95 -16.65 20.12 -26.30
N ILE A 96 -17.93 19.94 -26.68
CA ILE A 96 -18.41 20.14 -28.06
C ILE A 96 -19.11 21.51 -28.27
N ASN A 97 -19.10 22.40 -27.26
CA ASN A 97 -19.82 23.69 -27.30
C ASN A 97 -18.93 24.96 -27.23
N GLN A 98 -17.61 24.84 -27.40
CA GLN A 98 -16.69 25.99 -27.49
C GLN A 98 -15.71 25.87 -28.66
N GLU A 99 -16.21 25.86 -29.90
CA GLU A 99 -15.38 26.20 -31.06
C GLU A 99 -16.23 26.66 -32.27
N LYS A 100 -16.52 27.97 -32.33
CA LYS A 100 -16.82 28.77 -33.54
C LYS A 100 -17.19 30.22 -33.19
N HIS A 101 -16.19 31.11 -33.14
CA HIS A 101 -16.05 32.27 -34.03
C HIS A 101 -15.00 33.28 -33.53
N THR A 102 -14.15 33.72 -34.45
CA THR A 102 -13.27 34.89 -34.37
C THR A 102 -14.13 36.19 -34.42
N SER A 103 -13.70 37.41 -34.03
CA SER A 103 -12.36 38.02 -34.10
C SER A 103 -12.25 39.25 -33.17
N SER A 104 -11.02 39.59 -32.74
CA SER A 104 -10.49 40.95 -32.43
C SER A 104 -11.33 42.01 -31.68
N THR A 105 -10.81 42.51 -30.55
CA THR A 105 -10.37 43.94 -30.35
C THR A 105 -9.52 44.04 -29.07
N HIS A 106 -8.42 44.80 -29.11
CA HIS A 106 -7.59 45.09 -27.92
C HIS A 106 -8.20 46.19 -27.04
N GLN A 107 -8.25 45.99 -25.71
CA GLN A 107 -8.09 47.08 -24.73
C GLN A 107 -7.37 46.58 -23.47
N ASN A 108 -6.32 47.30 -23.04
CA ASN A 108 -5.64 47.09 -21.76
C ASN A 108 -6.43 47.78 -20.64
N ILE A 109 -6.78 47.08 -19.56
CA ILE A 109 -7.15 47.72 -18.28
C ILE A 109 -6.45 47.02 -17.11
N THR A 110 -5.53 47.75 -16.50
CA THR A 110 -4.91 47.44 -15.21
C THR A 110 -5.95 47.60 -14.10
N TYR A 111 -6.07 46.61 -13.20
CA TYR A 111 -6.87 46.78 -11.98
C TYR A 111 -5.99 46.94 -10.73
N SER A 112 -6.20 48.06 -10.07
CA SER A 112 -5.44 48.53 -8.91
C SER A 112 -5.99 47.99 -7.60
N ARG A 113 -5.06 47.84 -6.65
CA ARG A 113 -5.28 47.50 -5.24
C ARG A 113 -6.13 48.57 -4.56
N HIS A 114 -7.37 48.25 -4.18
CA HIS A 114 -8.20 49.18 -3.41
C HIS A 114 -7.94 49.07 -1.91
N ASN A 115 -7.41 50.16 -1.36
CA ASN A 115 -7.33 50.45 0.06
C ASN A 115 -8.59 51.26 0.44
N THR A 116 -9.28 50.92 1.53
CA THR A 116 -10.40 51.73 2.06
C THR A 116 -10.07 52.18 3.48
N GLY A 117 -9.92 53.49 3.65
CA GLY A 117 -9.45 54.09 4.90
C GLY A 117 -10.57 54.44 5.88
N LEU A 118 -10.18 54.42 7.15
CA LEU A 118 -10.42 55.46 8.16
C LEU A 118 -11.66 56.35 7.99
N THR A 119 -12.58 56.24 8.96
CA THR A 119 -13.31 57.40 9.49
C THR A 119 -12.94 57.62 10.95
N SER A 120 -12.59 58.85 11.29
CA SER A 120 -12.21 59.28 12.64
C SER A 120 -13.42 59.82 13.41
N VAL A 121 -13.53 59.49 14.69
CA VAL A 121 -14.33 60.27 15.64
C VAL A 121 -13.49 60.53 16.89
N ILE A 122 -13.36 61.79 17.27
CA ILE A 122 -12.57 62.24 18.42
C ILE A 122 -13.47 62.24 19.66
N ALA A 123 -13.05 61.59 20.74
CA ALA A 123 -13.49 61.90 22.10
C ALA A 123 -12.34 61.63 23.07
N SER A 124 -12.09 62.58 23.97
CA SER A 124 -10.99 62.59 24.93
C SER A 124 -11.43 62.09 26.31
N GLN A 125 -10.50 61.53 27.10
CA GLN A 125 -10.24 61.92 28.50
C GLN A 125 -9.11 61.09 29.16
N HIS A 126 -8.34 61.74 30.03
CA HIS A 126 -7.49 61.10 31.04
C HIS A 126 -8.33 60.70 32.26
N TYR A 127 -7.97 59.61 32.97
CA TYR A 127 -7.42 59.67 34.34
C TYR A 127 -6.99 58.29 34.86
N ASN A 128 -6.00 58.27 35.77
CA ASN A 128 -5.65 57.11 36.58
C ASN A 128 -6.69 56.88 37.69
N SER A 129 -7.02 55.63 38.01
CA SER A 129 -6.95 55.11 39.40
C SER A 129 -7.22 53.60 39.51
N GLN A 130 -6.68 53.06 40.59
CA GLN A 130 -6.49 51.66 40.96
C GLN A 130 -7.75 51.02 41.61
N SER A 131 -7.77 49.68 41.67
CA SER A 131 -8.51 48.79 42.60
C SER A 131 -9.74 47.99 42.11
N ASN A 132 -9.84 46.76 42.64
CA ASN A 132 -10.92 45.76 42.62
C ASN A 132 -11.57 45.41 41.26
N GLY A 133 -11.38 44.22 40.69
CA GLY A 133 -11.58 42.92 41.34
C GLY A 133 -13.02 42.44 41.12
N GLN A 134 -13.20 41.52 40.15
CA GLN A 134 -14.48 40.96 39.67
C GLN A 134 -15.34 41.91 38.80
N ILE A 135 -16.05 41.33 37.81
CA ILE A 135 -16.86 41.95 36.74
C ILE A 135 -16.10 42.22 35.42
N ALA A 136 -15.69 41.14 34.74
CA ALA A 136 -15.24 41.16 33.33
C ALA A 136 -15.64 39.89 32.54
N THR A 137 -16.54 39.06 33.08
CA THR A 137 -16.77 37.67 32.63
C THR A 137 -18.16 37.39 32.04
N VAL A 138 -18.99 38.42 31.81
CA VAL A 138 -20.39 38.25 31.32
C VAL A 138 -20.62 38.78 29.89
N LYS A 139 -19.74 39.64 29.34
CA LYS A 139 -19.83 40.14 27.95
C LYS A 139 -19.27 39.17 26.90
N MET A 140 -19.70 37.90 26.92
CA MET A 140 -19.25 36.89 25.95
C MET A 140 -20.39 36.20 25.19
N ILE A 141 -21.66 36.56 25.42
CA ILE A 141 -22.82 35.90 24.79
C ILE A 141 -23.96 36.89 24.50
N GLU A 142 -23.66 37.96 23.75
CA GLU A 142 -24.70 38.86 23.18
C GLU A 142 -24.32 39.46 21.81
N ASP A 143 -23.03 39.59 21.46
CA ASP A 143 -22.60 40.00 20.11
C ASP A 143 -22.41 38.81 19.16
N GLU A 144 -23.51 38.35 18.54
CA GLU A 144 -23.54 37.24 17.56
C GLU A 144 -22.81 37.56 16.22
N LYS A 145 -22.11 38.70 16.15
CA LYS A 145 -21.24 39.12 15.03
C LYS A 145 -19.89 39.73 15.47
N ALA A 146 -19.53 39.67 16.74
CA ALA A 146 -18.13 39.91 17.12
C ALA A 146 -17.30 38.75 16.55
N ARG A 147 -16.43 39.05 15.57
CA ARG A 147 -15.51 38.06 15.00
C ARG A 147 -14.74 37.42 16.16
N ILE A 148 -14.81 36.09 16.28
CA ILE A 148 -13.86 35.33 17.09
C ILE A 148 -12.52 35.41 16.34
N SER A 149 -11.81 36.51 16.57
CA SER A 149 -10.57 36.80 15.88
C SER A 149 -9.45 35.98 16.50
N PHE A 150 -8.85 35.13 15.69
CA PHE A 150 -7.62 34.41 16.01
C PHE A 150 -6.40 35.14 15.42
N GLU A 151 -6.47 36.47 15.29
CA GLU A 151 -5.41 37.33 14.72
C GLU A 151 -4.03 37.02 15.32
N ASP A 152 -3.92 36.71 16.62
CA ASP A 152 -2.64 36.34 17.22
C ASP A 152 -2.02 35.06 16.64
N LEU A 153 -2.83 34.07 16.25
CA LEU A 153 -2.36 32.87 15.53
C LEU A 153 -2.06 33.18 14.06
N GLU A 154 -2.86 34.04 13.42
CA GLU A 154 -2.67 34.43 12.02
C GLU A 154 -1.48 35.38 11.81
N ASN A 155 -1.06 36.10 12.86
CA ASN A 155 0.12 36.97 12.88
C ASN A 155 1.43 36.19 13.13
N LEU A 156 1.39 34.94 13.61
CA LEU A 156 2.59 34.12 13.77
C LEU A 156 3.12 33.67 12.40
N SER A 157 4.43 33.82 12.22
CA SER A 157 5.14 33.52 10.97
C SER A 157 6.49 32.88 11.26
N ALA A 158 7.21 32.45 10.21
CA ALA A 158 8.52 31.81 10.33
C ALA A 158 9.63 32.70 10.93
N THR A 159 9.37 34.01 11.13
CA THR A 159 10.29 34.95 11.80
C THR A 159 9.86 35.30 13.22
N SER A 160 8.77 34.73 13.73
CA SER A 160 8.32 34.93 15.11
C SER A 160 9.35 34.41 16.11
N THR A 161 9.51 35.09 17.24
CA THR A 161 10.38 34.65 18.31
C THR A 161 9.75 33.49 19.08
N GLN A 162 10.58 32.58 19.62
CA GLN A 162 10.07 31.49 20.47
C GLN A 162 9.27 32.02 21.68
N HIS A 163 9.58 33.23 22.16
CA HIS A 163 8.85 33.85 23.26
C HIS A 163 7.41 34.23 22.87
N GLU A 164 7.19 34.80 21.69
CA GLU A 164 5.85 35.08 21.16
C GLU A 164 5.06 33.79 20.96
N VAL A 165 5.69 32.75 20.40
CA VAL A 165 5.07 31.43 20.21
C VAL A 165 4.64 30.83 21.57
N GLU A 166 5.49 30.86 22.59
CA GLU A 166 5.14 30.38 23.94
C GLU A 166 4.05 31.21 24.62
N MET A 167 4.02 32.54 24.44
CA MET A 167 2.93 33.37 24.96
C MET A 167 1.58 33.02 24.30
N VAL A 168 1.56 32.87 22.98
CA VAL A 168 0.36 32.49 22.22
C VAL A 168 -0.11 31.08 22.62
N LYS A 169 0.84 30.13 22.72
CA LYS A 169 0.62 28.75 23.18
C LYS A 169 0.00 28.70 24.59
N ALA A 170 0.53 29.47 25.54
CA ALA A 170 -0.01 29.56 26.90
C ALA A 170 -1.42 30.14 26.91
N LYS A 171 -1.64 31.27 26.22
CA LYS A 171 -2.93 31.94 26.10
C LYS A 171 -4.03 31.01 25.58
N TYR A 172 -3.80 30.34 24.44
CA TYR A 172 -4.82 29.46 23.87
C TYR A 172 -4.99 28.15 24.65
N THR A 173 -3.94 27.65 25.31
CA THR A 173 -4.03 26.52 26.25
C THR A 173 -4.96 26.84 27.42
N GLU A 174 -4.85 28.02 28.03
CA GLU A 174 -5.72 28.47 29.12
C GLU A 174 -7.16 28.73 28.66
N GLN A 175 -7.35 29.33 27.49
CA GLN A 175 -8.68 29.51 26.89
C GLN A 175 -9.36 28.16 26.63
N LEU A 176 -8.63 27.18 26.08
CA LEU A 176 -9.15 25.84 25.84
C LEU A 176 -9.52 25.12 27.14
N ALA A 177 -8.66 25.20 28.17
CA ALA A 177 -8.94 24.65 29.50
C ALA A 177 -10.20 25.28 30.13
N THR A 178 -10.37 26.59 29.96
CA THR A 178 -11.57 27.32 30.41
C THR A 178 -12.82 26.88 29.63
N ALA A 179 -12.73 26.70 28.31
CA ALA A 179 -13.82 26.17 27.50
C ALA A 179 -14.22 24.74 27.91
N VAL A 180 -13.25 23.86 28.19
CA VAL A 180 -13.49 22.51 28.74
C VAL A 180 -14.19 22.56 30.10
N LYS A 181 -13.77 23.46 31.00
CA LYS A 181 -14.45 23.66 32.29
C LYS A 181 -15.90 24.13 32.10
N ASN A 182 -16.13 25.05 31.16
CA ASN A 182 -17.47 25.56 30.85
C ASN A 182 -18.40 24.44 30.36
N ILE A 183 -18.00 23.65 29.35
CA ILE A 183 -18.84 22.54 28.85
C ILE A 183 -19.10 21.44 29.90
N LYS A 184 -18.12 21.15 30.78
CA LYS A 184 -18.31 20.22 31.91
C LYS A 184 -19.24 20.74 33.00
N SER A 185 -19.28 22.05 33.20
CA SER A 185 -20.13 22.70 34.23
C SER A 185 -21.54 23.05 33.74
N ALA A 186 -21.77 23.02 32.42
CA ALA A 186 -23.04 23.39 31.80
C ALA A 186 -24.21 22.51 32.29
N LYS A 187 -25.29 23.15 32.72
CA LYS A 187 -26.54 22.52 33.17
C LYS A 187 -27.74 23.33 32.64
N GLY A 188 -28.88 22.66 32.47
CA GLY A 188 -30.11 23.29 31.98
C GLY A 188 -29.93 23.92 30.59
N ASP A 189 -30.44 25.13 30.39
CA ASP A 189 -30.39 25.81 29.08
C ASP A 189 -28.96 26.10 28.57
N GLN A 190 -27.95 26.15 29.44
CA GLN A 190 -26.56 26.31 29.00
C GLN A 190 -26.08 25.12 28.16
N CYS A 191 -26.73 23.95 28.25
CA CYS A 191 -26.43 22.80 27.39
C CYS A 191 -26.68 23.08 25.90
N ARG A 192 -27.57 24.04 25.56
CA ARG A 192 -27.80 24.47 24.17
C ARG A 192 -26.61 25.20 23.56
N LYS A 193 -25.70 25.75 24.38
CA LYS A 193 -24.50 26.48 23.92
C LYS A 193 -23.27 25.58 23.74
N ILE A 194 -23.35 24.31 24.18
CA ILE A 194 -22.24 23.35 24.08
C ILE A 194 -21.78 23.16 22.61
N PRO A 195 -22.67 22.98 21.60
CA PRO A 195 -22.23 22.85 20.21
C PRO A 195 -21.49 24.10 19.70
N THR A 196 -21.91 25.30 20.09
CA THR A 196 -21.25 26.56 19.74
C THR A 196 -19.85 26.64 20.34
N ILE A 197 -19.70 26.26 21.62
CA ILE A 197 -18.39 26.24 22.31
C ILE A 197 -17.46 25.21 21.66
N LEU A 198 -17.94 24.00 21.37
CA LEU A 198 -17.18 22.95 20.68
C LEU A 198 -16.72 23.38 19.28
N ASN A 199 -17.59 24.05 18.50
CA ASN A 199 -17.20 24.59 17.19
C ASN A 199 -16.16 25.73 17.31
N SER A 200 -16.23 26.56 18.36
CA SER A 200 -15.21 27.59 18.65
C SER A 200 -13.85 26.97 19.00
N MET A 201 -13.85 25.94 19.86
CA MET A 201 -12.65 25.15 20.18
C MET A 201 -12.05 24.47 18.94
N ASN A 202 -12.90 23.92 18.06
CA ASN A 202 -12.45 23.33 16.81
C ASN A 202 -11.77 24.37 15.90
N LEU A 203 -12.38 25.56 15.74
CA LEU A 203 -11.79 26.64 14.96
C LEU A 203 -10.44 27.10 15.54
N MET A 204 -10.33 27.20 16.87
CA MET A 204 -9.08 27.50 17.57
C MET A 204 -7.98 26.46 17.28
N VAL A 205 -8.30 25.17 17.39
CA VAL A 205 -7.34 24.07 17.13
C VAL A 205 -6.92 24.04 15.66
N ARG A 206 -7.86 24.22 14.73
CA ARG A 206 -7.57 24.32 13.28
C ARG A 206 -6.64 25.49 12.97
N LYS A 207 -6.94 26.67 13.52
CA LYS A 207 -6.10 27.86 13.36
C LYS A 207 -4.70 27.65 13.94
N ALA A 208 -4.56 26.91 15.03
CA ALA A 208 -3.27 26.54 15.58
C ALA A 208 -2.49 25.59 14.65
N TRP A 209 -3.12 24.60 14.03
CA TRP A 209 -2.46 23.74 13.03
C TRP A 209 -2.09 24.47 11.74
N GLU A 210 -2.86 25.50 11.34
CA GLU A 210 -2.62 26.31 10.14
C GLU A 210 -1.37 27.23 10.26
N VAL A 211 -0.85 27.49 11.47
CA VAL A 211 0.29 28.41 11.70
C VAL A 211 1.56 27.91 10.97
N PRO A 212 2.16 28.71 10.07
CA PRO A 212 3.40 28.34 9.38
C PRO A 212 4.54 28.05 10.37
N THR A 213 5.28 26.98 10.14
CA THR A 213 6.45 26.48 10.93
C THR A 213 6.16 26.07 12.39
N HIS A 214 5.33 26.79 13.13
CA HIS A 214 5.03 26.55 14.55
C HIS A 214 3.73 25.76 14.80
N GLY A 215 2.90 25.53 13.77
CA GLY A 215 1.58 24.93 13.94
C GLY A 215 1.59 23.51 14.52
N HIS A 216 2.66 22.73 14.28
CA HIS A 216 2.83 21.43 14.93
C HIS A 216 3.01 21.53 16.45
N GLU A 217 3.69 22.56 16.94
CA GLU A 217 3.90 22.80 18.37
C GLU A 217 2.60 23.29 19.03
N LEU A 218 1.96 24.29 18.42
CA LEU A 218 0.74 24.91 18.91
C LEU A 218 -0.44 23.91 18.91
N GLY A 219 -0.69 23.25 17.79
CA GLY A 219 -1.75 22.25 17.66
C GLY A 219 -1.56 21.08 18.63
N SER A 220 -0.34 20.55 18.75
CA SER A 220 -0.03 19.49 19.73
C SER A 220 -0.23 19.94 21.18
N ALA A 221 0.16 21.17 21.53
CA ALA A 221 -0.06 21.73 22.85
C ALA A 221 -1.56 21.82 23.19
N LEU A 222 -2.39 22.34 22.27
CA LEU A 222 -3.85 22.41 22.46
C LEU A 222 -4.49 21.01 22.53
N CYS A 223 -4.06 20.06 21.69
CA CYS A 223 -4.57 18.69 21.73
C CYS A 223 -4.23 17.97 23.04
N ASN A 224 -3.03 18.22 23.58
CA ASN A 224 -2.64 17.73 24.90
C ASN A 224 -3.42 18.42 26.02
N ALA A 225 -3.62 19.74 25.94
CA ALA A 225 -4.42 20.50 26.90
C ALA A 225 -5.89 20.03 26.94
N LEU A 226 -6.47 19.70 25.77
CA LEU A 226 -7.80 19.10 25.67
C LEU A 226 -7.86 17.77 26.45
N ARG A 227 -6.83 16.93 26.33
CA ARG A 227 -6.75 15.64 27.04
C ARG A 227 -6.52 15.83 28.54
N THR A 228 -5.57 16.65 28.97
CA THR A 228 -5.22 16.81 30.40
C THR A 228 -6.30 17.48 31.22
N ASN A 229 -7.11 18.36 30.61
CA ASN A 229 -8.31 18.93 31.25
C ASN A 229 -9.53 17.98 31.17
N GLY A 230 -9.37 16.77 30.62
CA GLY A 230 -10.40 15.77 30.41
C GLY A 230 -11.50 16.20 29.43
N GLY A 231 -11.16 17.08 28.49
CA GLY A 231 -12.03 17.43 27.37
C GLY A 231 -12.27 16.22 26.47
N LEU A 232 -11.28 15.35 26.27
CA LEU A 232 -11.48 14.08 25.55
C LEU A 232 -12.54 13.20 26.22
N ASP A 233 -12.57 13.08 27.55
CA ASP A 233 -13.63 12.34 28.26
C ASP A 233 -15.02 12.82 27.87
N PHE A 234 -15.18 14.16 27.80
CA PHE A 234 -16.44 14.79 27.40
C PHE A 234 -16.79 14.47 25.94
N LEU A 235 -15.83 14.49 25.01
CA LEU A 235 -16.05 14.11 23.62
C LEU A 235 -16.38 12.62 23.43
N LEU A 236 -15.92 11.77 24.36
CA LEU A 236 -16.20 10.33 24.38
C LEU A 236 -17.55 9.99 25.05
N THR A 237 -18.23 10.95 25.69
CA THR A 237 -19.57 10.70 26.25
C THR A 237 -20.63 10.55 25.15
N SER A 238 -21.51 9.56 25.30
CA SER A 238 -22.69 9.42 24.45
C SER A 238 -23.68 10.55 24.73
N THR A 239 -24.18 11.20 23.67
CA THR A 239 -25.19 12.26 23.75
C THR A 239 -26.30 12.01 22.73
N ASN A 240 -27.54 12.28 23.13
CA ASN A 240 -28.72 12.20 22.25
C ASN A 240 -28.87 13.44 21.36
N ASN A 241 -28.07 14.50 21.58
CA ASN A 241 -28.10 15.71 20.76
C ASN A 241 -27.17 15.53 19.55
N VAL A 242 -27.76 15.37 18.37
CA VAL A 242 -27.05 15.18 17.08
C VAL A 242 -26.10 16.34 16.77
N GLU A 243 -26.47 17.59 17.10
CA GLU A 243 -25.62 18.76 16.86
C GLU A 243 -24.39 18.76 17.77
N GLN A 244 -24.58 18.39 19.05
CA GLN A 244 -23.47 18.21 19.99
C GLN A 244 -22.58 17.03 19.56
N GLN A 245 -23.17 15.89 19.17
CA GLN A 245 -22.42 14.72 18.70
C GLN A 245 -21.54 15.09 17.49
N PHE A 246 -22.09 15.83 16.53
CA PHE A 246 -21.33 16.25 15.34
C PHE A 246 -20.26 17.30 15.67
N ALA A 247 -20.56 18.28 16.54
CA ALA A 247 -19.57 19.25 17.01
C ALA A 247 -18.42 18.57 17.80
N SER A 248 -18.73 17.55 18.61
CA SER A 248 -17.74 16.72 19.28
C SER A 248 -16.87 15.93 18.31
N ALA A 249 -17.48 15.29 17.29
CA ALA A 249 -16.75 14.56 16.26
C ALA A 249 -15.82 15.47 15.45
N LYS A 250 -16.27 16.69 15.10
CA LYS A 250 -15.47 17.72 14.42
C LYS A 250 -14.24 18.14 15.22
N LEU A 251 -14.39 18.39 16.53
CA LEU A 251 -13.25 18.72 17.39
C LEU A 251 -12.32 17.52 17.58
N LEU A 252 -12.88 16.31 17.76
CA LEU A 252 -12.12 15.09 17.97
C LEU A 252 -11.21 14.77 16.78
N GLU A 253 -11.73 14.87 15.55
CA GLU A 253 -11.00 14.61 14.31
C GLU A 253 -9.69 15.43 14.24
N GLN A 254 -9.77 16.72 14.55
CA GLN A 254 -8.62 17.64 14.61
C GLN A 254 -7.67 17.43 15.80
N CYS A 255 -8.03 16.54 16.73
CA CYS A 255 -7.29 16.28 17.98
C CYS A 255 -6.67 14.88 18.09
N LEU A 256 -6.72 14.04 17.04
CA LEU A 256 -6.19 12.67 17.04
C LEU A 256 -4.66 12.61 16.80
N THR A 257 -3.90 13.31 17.65
CA THR A 257 -2.43 13.13 17.81
C THR A 257 -2.10 11.71 18.27
N SER A 258 -0.81 11.33 18.35
CA SER A 258 -0.46 9.96 18.73
C SER A 258 -0.94 9.61 20.15
N GLU A 259 -0.64 10.49 21.10
CA GLU A 259 -0.99 10.34 22.51
C GLU A 259 -2.51 10.35 22.73
N ASN A 260 -3.23 11.12 21.90
CA ASN A 260 -4.68 11.19 21.96
C ASN A 260 -5.34 9.98 21.28
N ARG A 261 -4.72 9.35 20.26
CA ARG A 261 -5.15 8.05 19.74
C ARG A 261 -5.01 6.96 20.79
N ASP A 262 -3.86 6.88 21.45
CA ASP A 262 -3.62 5.90 22.54
C ASP A 262 -4.70 6.04 23.64
N TYR A 263 -5.05 7.29 23.97
CA TYR A 263 -6.11 7.61 24.93
C TYR A 263 -7.50 7.17 24.45
N VAL A 264 -7.87 7.48 23.21
CA VAL A 264 -9.17 7.08 22.61
C VAL A 264 -9.29 5.56 22.52
N VAL A 265 -8.23 4.87 22.12
CA VAL A 265 -8.18 3.40 22.05
C VAL A 265 -8.43 2.77 23.42
N SER A 266 -7.88 3.37 24.47
CA SER A 266 -7.99 2.88 25.85
C SER A 266 -9.33 3.19 26.53
N ASN A 267 -10.00 4.30 26.16
CA ASN A 267 -11.15 4.82 26.92
C ASN A 267 -12.47 4.88 26.14
N GLY A 268 -12.50 4.74 24.80
CA GLY A 268 -13.74 4.94 24.04
C GLY A 268 -13.73 4.57 22.56
N LEU A 269 -12.90 3.61 22.13
CA LEU A 269 -12.74 3.25 20.71
C LEU A 269 -14.08 2.93 20.02
N GLU A 270 -14.91 2.08 20.63
CA GLU A 270 -16.19 1.65 20.05
C GLU A 270 -17.15 2.83 19.82
N MET A 271 -17.23 3.76 20.78
CA MET A 271 -18.03 4.97 20.67
C MET A 271 -17.56 5.87 19.52
N VAL A 272 -16.24 6.07 19.38
CA VAL A 272 -15.68 6.93 18.33
C VAL A 272 -15.87 6.31 16.95
N VAL A 273 -15.59 5.02 16.78
CA VAL A 273 -15.82 4.33 15.49
C VAL A 273 -17.29 4.34 15.13
N THR A 274 -18.18 4.07 16.08
CA THR A 274 -19.64 4.13 15.86
C THR A 274 -20.09 5.52 15.44
N SER A 275 -19.61 6.57 16.12
CA SER A 275 -19.93 7.96 15.78
C SER A 275 -19.41 8.35 14.39
N ALA A 276 -18.19 7.94 14.03
CA ALA A 276 -17.62 8.15 12.69
C ALA A 276 -18.44 7.42 11.61
N CYS A 277 -18.83 6.17 11.85
CA CYS A 277 -19.71 5.39 10.97
C CYS A 277 -21.14 5.97 10.86
N ILE A 278 -21.64 6.67 11.87
CA ILE A 278 -22.91 7.41 11.78
C ILE A 278 -22.74 8.65 10.88
N CYS A 279 -21.62 9.37 11.02
CA CYS A 279 -21.32 10.54 10.20
C CYS A 279 -21.22 10.18 8.70
N THR A 280 -20.55 9.08 8.33
CA THR A 280 -20.47 8.64 6.92
C THR A 280 -21.84 8.27 6.32
N LYS A 281 -22.73 7.67 7.13
CA LYS A 281 -24.10 7.30 6.71
C LYS A 281 -25.03 8.50 6.47
N ASN A 282 -24.69 9.71 6.93
CA ASN A 282 -25.48 10.91 6.69
C ASN A 282 -25.22 11.48 5.28
N SER A 283 -25.75 10.78 4.27
CA SER A 283 -25.50 11.01 2.83
C SER A 283 -25.72 12.45 2.32
N ASN A 284 -26.47 13.28 3.04
CA ASN A 284 -26.82 14.64 2.63
C ASN A 284 -25.80 15.70 3.08
N SER A 285 -24.82 15.35 3.94
CA SER A 285 -23.81 16.30 4.41
C SER A 285 -22.39 15.86 4.03
N VAL A 286 -21.78 16.62 3.12
CA VAL A 286 -20.36 16.48 2.76
C VAL A 286 -19.45 16.68 3.98
N GLU A 287 -19.82 17.60 4.88
CA GLU A 287 -19.05 17.84 6.11
C GLU A 287 -19.05 16.62 7.05
N HIS A 288 -20.19 15.94 7.21
CA HIS A 288 -20.25 14.69 8.00
C HIS A 288 -19.40 13.57 7.36
N SER A 289 -19.40 13.50 6.03
CA SER A 289 -18.61 12.54 5.26
C SER A 289 -17.10 12.74 5.51
N ARG A 290 -16.62 13.99 5.41
CA ARG A 290 -15.22 14.37 5.68
C ARG A 290 -14.80 14.07 7.11
N VAL A 291 -15.60 14.45 8.11
CA VAL A 291 -15.29 14.23 9.53
C VAL A 291 -15.29 12.73 9.87
N GLY A 292 -16.28 11.97 9.40
CA GLY A 292 -16.36 10.53 9.64
C GLY A 292 -15.18 9.76 9.02
N THR A 293 -14.81 10.09 7.78
CA THR A 293 -13.64 9.48 7.12
C THR A 293 -12.32 9.92 7.74
N GLY A 294 -12.19 11.18 8.15
CA GLY A 294 -10.98 11.71 8.82
C GLY A 294 -10.71 11.06 10.17
N ILE A 295 -11.75 10.82 10.99
CA ILE A 295 -11.61 10.06 12.25
C ILE A 295 -11.10 8.65 11.97
N LEU A 296 -11.69 7.96 10.99
CA LEU A 296 -11.28 6.59 10.63
C LEU A 296 -9.85 6.53 10.06
N GLU A 297 -9.44 7.52 9.25
CA GLU A 297 -8.06 7.67 8.78
C GLU A 297 -7.05 7.68 9.94
N HIS A 298 -7.32 8.51 10.95
CA HIS A 298 -6.46 8.64 12.12
C HIS A 298 -6.44 7.35 12.96
N LEU A 299 -7.57 6.69 13.15
CA LEU A 299 -7.64 5.44 13.93
C LEU A 299 -6.90 4.28 13.25
N PHE A 300 -6.89 4.21 11.92
CA PHE A 300 -6.06 3.26 11.16
C PHE A 300 -4.55 3.56 11.23
N LYS A 301 -4.12 4.68 11.83
CA LYS A 301 -2.71 5.08 12.04
C LYS A 301 -2.22 4.80 13.47
N HIS A 302 -2.82 3.82 14.17
CA HIS A 302 -2.43 3.42 15.54
C HIS A 302 -1.65 2.09 15.56
N SER A 303 -2.33 0.94 15.47
CA SER A 303 -1.72 -0.39 15.60
C SER A 303 -2.53 -1.48 14.88
N GLU A 304 -1.91 -2.63 14.63
CA GLU A 304 -2.54 -3.81 14.01
C GLU A 304 -3.79 -4.28 14.79
N GLN A 305 -3.73 -4.29 16.12
CA GLN A 305 -4.87 -4.61 16.97
C GLN A 305 -6.02 -3.61 16.78
N THR A 306 -5.73 -2.30 16.83
CA THR A 306 -6.75 -1.25 16.66
C THR A 306 -7.34 -1.28 15.25
N CYS A 307 -6.53 -1.48 14.21
CA CYS A 307 -7.01 -1.69 12.85
C CYS A 307 -8.02 -2.84 12.77
N GLY A 308 -7.75 -3.95 13.45
CA GLY A 308 -8.66 -5.11 13.53
C GLY A 308 -9.99 -4.79 14.22
N GLU A 309 -9.97 -4.09 15.35
CA GLU A 309 -11.20 -3.67 16.03
C GLU A 309 -12.01 -2.65 15.20
N VAL A 310 -11.34 -1.67 14.57
CA VAL A 310 -12.01 -0.70 13.67
C VAL A 310 -12.65 -1.40 12.46
N ILE A 311 -12.02 -2.47 11.92
CA ILE A 311 -12.62 -3.31 10.87
C ILE A 311 -13.87 -4.05 11.39
N LYS A 312 -13.80 -4.69 12.57
CA LYS A 312 -14.93 -5.42 13.17
C LYS A 312 -16.13 -4.52 13.43
N LEU A 313 -15.88 -3.28 13.84
CA LEU A 313 -16.88 -2.22 14.09
C LEU A 313 -17.41 -1.57 12.81
N GLY A 314 -17.03 -2.05 11.62
CA GLY A 314 -17.54 -1.59 10.33
C GLY A 314 -16.88 -0.30 9.80
N GLY A 315 -15.78 0.17 10.40
CA GLY A 315 -15.06 1.36 9.95
C GLY A 315 -14.52 1.23 8.51
N LEU A 316 -14.00 0.05 8.15
CA LEU A 316 -13.55 -0.22 6.79
C LEU A 316 -14.73 -0.24 5.79
N ASP A 317 -15.89 -0.77 6.17
CA ASP A 317 -17.08 -0.74 5.31
C ASP A 317 -17.58 0.69 5.08
N SER A 318 -17.51 1.55 6.10
CA SER A 318 -17.77 2.99 5.97
C SER A 318 -16.80 3.66 4.99
N VAL A 319 -15.48 3.46 5.12
CA VAL A 319 -14.50 4.03 4.18
C VAL A 319 -14.75 3.58 2.74
N LEU A 320 -15.01 2.29 2.52
CA LEU A 320 -15.32 1.76 1.18
C LEU A 320 -16.65 2.26 0.62
N PHE A 321 -17.66 2.48 1.47
CA PHE A 321 -18.91 3.11 1.07
C PHE A 321 -18.69 4.55 0.58
N GLU A 322 -17.79 5.29 1.23
CA GLU A 322 -17.47 6.69 0.91
C GLU A 322 -16.60 6.87 -0.33
N CYS A 323 -15.82 5.86 -0.72
CA CYS A 323 -15.03 5.83 -1.98
C CYS A 323 -15.86 6.01 -3.28
N ARG A 324 -17.19 6.03 -3.19
CA ARG A 324 -18.13 6.26 -4.31
C ARG A 324 -18.57 7.73 -4.46
N LYS A 325 -18.18 8.61 -3.54
CA LYS A 325 -18.49 10.05 -3.61
C LYS A 325 -17.48 10.78 -4.50
N ASN A 326 -17.83 11.99 -4.95
CA ASN A 326 -16.96 12.84 -5.78
C ASN A 326 -16.27 13.95 -4.96
N ASP A 327 -16.45 13.98 -3.63
CA ASP A 327 -15.84 15.01 -2.79
C ASP A 327 -14.35 14.73 -2.56
N VAL A 328 -13.49 15.61 -3.07
CA VAL A 328 -12.04 15.41 -3.07
C VAL A 328 -11.47 15.22 -1.66
N GLU A 329 -11.92 16.00 -0.67
CA GLU A 329 -11.44 15.86 0.71
C GLU A 329 -11.87 14.54 1.35
N THR A 330 -13.14 14.11 1.16
CA THR A 330 -13.61 12.80 1.60
C THR A 330 -12.81 11.66 0.95
N LEU A 331 -12.49 11.77 -0.35
CA LEU A 331 -11.69 10.78 -1.06
C LEU A 331 -10.21 10.79 -0.65
N ARG A 332 -9.64 11.96 -0.30
CA ARG A 332 -8.30 12.07 0.31
C ARG A 332 -8.25 11.32 1.62
N HIS A 333 -9.21 11.53 2.52
CA HIS A 333 -9.31 10.76 3.76
C HIS A 333 -9.48 9.26 3.50
N CYS A 334 -10.31 8.87 2.52
CA CYS A 334 -10.47 7.45 2.17
C CYS A 334 -9.17 6.81 1.67
N ALA A 335 -8.44 7.46 0.77
CA ALA A 335 -7.17 6.95 0.24
C ALA A 335 -6.10 6.87 1.35
N SER A 336 -5.98 7.90 2.19
CA SER A 336 -5.07 7.91 3.34
C SER A 336 -5.46 6.87 4.40
N ALA A 337 -6.75 6.67 4.67
CA ALA A 337 -7.23 5.65 5.60
C ALA A 337 -6.87 4.23 5.13
N LEU A 338 -7.06 3.94 3.83
CA LEU A 338 -6.67 2.67 3.24
C LEU A 338 -5.15 2.49 3.24
N ALA A 339 -4.36 3.55 2.98
CA ALA A 339 -2.90 3.50 3.05
C ALA A 339 -2.37 3.28 4.49
N ASN A 340 -2.94 3.97 5.48
CA ASN A 340 -2.64 3.74 6.89
C ASN A 340 -2.99 2.30 7.28
N LEU A 341 -4.17 1.80 6.90
CA LEU A 341 -4.54 0.41 7.16
C LEU A 341 -3.59 -0.60 6.46
N SER A 342 -3.11 -0.33 5.24
CA SER A 342 -2.11 -1.18 4.58
C SER A 342 -0.74 -1.18 5.29
N LEU A 343 -0.35 -0.08 5.97
CA LEU A 343 0.95 0.06 6.65
C LEU A 343 0.93 -0.36 8.13
N TYR A 344 -0.21 -0.20 8.81
CA TYR A 344 -0.39 -0.46 10.24
C TYR A 344 -1.25 -1.70 10.52
N GLY A 345 -2.01 -2.19 9.54
CA GLY A 345 -2.96 -3.29 9.73
C GLY A 345 -2.33 -4.67 9.91
N GLY A 346 -1.17 -4.96 9.32
CA GLY A 346 -0.56 -6.29 9.40
C GLY A 346 -1.37 -7.38 8.69
N ALA A 347 -0.91 -8.63 8.81
CA ALA A 347 -1.26 -9.70 7.88
C ALA A 347 -2.75 -10.11 7.92
N ASP A 348 -3.32 -10.27 9.12
CA ASP A 348 -4.71 -10.70 9.28
C ASP A 348 -5.69 -9.65 8.73
N ASN A 349 -5.40 -8.36 8.96
CA ASN A 349 -6.21 -7.27 8.44
C ASN A 349 -6.05 -7.10 6.92
N HIS A 350 -4.86 -7.38 6.36
CA HIS A 350 -4.67 -7.44 4.91
C HIS A 350 -5.57 -8.50 4.26
N VAL A 351 -5.75 -9.67 4.89
CA VAL A 351 -6.70 -10.69 4.41
C VAL A 351 -8.13 -10.14 4.43
N GLN A 352 -8.55 -9.44 5.50
CA GLN A 352 -9.86 -8.79 5.56
C GLN A 352 -10.07 -7.73 4.46
N MET A 353 -9.03 -6.95 4.14
CA MET A 353 -9.06 -5.99 3.03
C MET A 353 -9.28 -6.67 1.68
N ILE A 354 -8.63 -7.82 1.42
CA ILE A 354 -8.87 -8.60 0.21
C ILE A 354 -10.29 -9.20 0.19
N MET A 355 -10.78 -9.74 1.31
CA MET A 355 -12.15 -10.26 1.41
C MET A 355 -13.21 -9.19 1.12
N LYS A 356 -12.97 -7.95 1.54
CA LYS A 356 -13.84 -6.78 1.26
C LYS A 356 -13.55 -6.11 -0.10
N LYS A 357 -12.78 -6.75 -0.99
CA LYS A 357 -12.42 -6.26 -2.34
C LYS A 357 -11.73 -4.87 -2.35
N VAL A 358 -10.98 -4.48 -1.31
CA VAL A 358 -10.30 -3.16 -1.23
C VAL A 358 -9.49 -2.80 -2.50
N PRO A 359 -8.71 -3.69 -3.13
CA PRO A 359 -7.99 -3.37 -4.37
C PRO A 359 -8.87 -2.85 -5.52
N MET A 360 -10.14 -3.27 -5.60
CA MET A 360 -11.09 -2.79 -6.61
C MET A 360 -11.51 -1.33 -6.37
N TRP A 361 -11.55 -0.90 -5.11
CA TRP A 361 -11.86 0.48 -4.72
C TRP A 361 -10.62 1.39 -4.84
N LEU A 362 -9.42 0.83 -4.68
CA LEU A 362 -8.17 1.55 -4.94
C LEU A 362 -7.98 1.89 -6.43
N PHE A 363 -8.57 1.15 -7.36
CA PHE A 363 -8.42 1.41 -8.81
C PHE A 363 -9.01 2.77 -9.24
N PRO A 364 -10.28 3.13 -8.94
CA PRO A 364 -10.79 4.47 -9.21
C PRO A 364 -10.01 5.60 -8.51
N LEU A 365 -9.49 5.35 -7.31
CA LEU A 365 -8.71 6.34 -6.56
C LEU A 365 -7.32 6.58 -7.20
N ALA A 366 -6.63 5.51 -7.61
CA ALA A 366 -5.36 5.59 -8.33
C ALA A 366 -5.48 6.24 -9.73
N PHE A 367 -6.69 6.24 -10.31
CA PHE A 367 -7.01 6.91 -11.58
C PHE A 367 -7.67 8.30 -11.39
N HIS A 368 -7.91 8.75 -10.15
CA HIS A 368 -8.53 10.05 -9.87
C HIS A 368 -7.64 11.21 -10.35
N HIS A 369 -8.19 12.41 -10.57
CA HIS A 369 -7.38 13.54 -11.09
C HIS A 369 -6.41 14.15 -10.07
N ASP A 370 -6.79 14.18 -8.79
CA ASP A 370 -6.01 14.72 -7.67
C ASP A 370 -4.81 13.82 -7.31
N ASP A 371 -3.59 14.37 -7.37
CA ASP A 371 -2.36 13.60 -7.19
C ASP A 371 -2.19 13.03 -5.78
N ASN A 372 -2.77 13.66 -4.76
CA ASN A 372 -2.72 13.17 -3.37
C ASN A 372 -3.57 11.90 -3.21
N ILE A 373 -4.77 11.87 -3.81
CA ILE A 373 -5.61 10.65 -3.87
C ILE A 373 -4.89 9.54 -4.66
N LYS A 374 -4.32 9.86 -5.84
CA LYS A 374 -3.54 8.89 -6.63
C LYS A 374 -2.41 8.29 -5.79
N TYR A 375 -1.62 9.16 -5.15
CA TYR A 375 -0.44 8.80 -4.39
C TYR A 375 -0.78 7.84 -3.24
N TYR A 376 -1.75 8.18 -2.39
CA TYR A 376 -2.12 7.31 -1.27
C TYR A 376 -2.81 6.01 -1.73
N ALA A 377 -3.55 6.01 -2.84
CA ALA A 377 -4.09 4.78 -3.42
C ALA A 377 -2.98 3.85 -3.96
N CYS A 378 -1.98 4.40 -4.65
CA CYS A 378 -0.76 3.71 -5.06
C CYS A 378 0.02 3.18 -3.85
N LEU A 379 0.12 3.95 -2.77
CA LEU A 379 0.80 3.55 -1.54
C LEU A 379 0.09 2.38 -0.85
N ALA A 380 -1.25 2.43 -0.77
CA ALA A 380 -2.06 1.37 -0.21
C ALA A 380 -1.88 0.05 -0.96
N ILE A 381 -1.86 0.07 -2.31
CA ILE A 381 -1.68 -1.16 -3.11
C ILE A 381 -0.22 -1.68 -3.08
N ALA A 382 0.78 -0.79 -3.06
CA ALA A 382 2.19 -1.14 -2.93
C ALA A 382 2.52 -1.78 -1.58
N ALA A 383 1.93 -1.28 -0.49
CA ALA A 383 2.07 -1.88 0.84
C ALA A 383 1.37 -3.25 0.92
N LEU A 384 0.18 -3.40 0.33
CA LEU A 384 -0.52 -4.70 0.29
C LEU A 384 0.25 -5.76 -0.51
N VAL A 385 0.80 -5.42 -1.69
CA VAL A 385 1.52 -6.41 -2.51
C VAL A 385 2.85 -6.88 -1.90
N ALA A 386 3.38 -6.16 -0.90
CA ALA A 386 4.54 -6.61 -0.13
C ALA A 386 4.20 -7.82 0.78
N ASN A 387 2.93 -8.04 1.11
CA ASN A 387 2.49 -9.25 1.80
C ASN A 387 2.30 -10.42 0.81
N LYS A 388 3.21 -11.39 0.91
CA LYS A 388 3.27 -12.59 0.06
C LYS A 388 1.99 -13.43 0.05
N GLU A 389 1.19 -13.43 1.12
CA GLU A 389 -0.03 -14.23 1.21
C GLU A 389 -1.12 -13.70 0.25
N ILE A 390 -1.26 -12.37 0.18
CA ILE A 390 -2.27 -11.69 -0.63
C ILE A 390 -1.74 -11.21 -1.99
N GLU A 391 -0.43 -11.30 -2.23
CA GLU A 391 0.28 -10.90 -3.44
C GLU A 391 -0.47 -11.26 -4.74
N ALA A 392 -0.90 -12.51 -4.88
CA ALA A 392 -1.62 -12.99 -6.07
C ALA A 392 -3.02 -12.37 -6.25
N ALA A 393 -3.72 -12.07 -5.15
CA ALA A 393 -5.03 -11.41 -5.19
C ALA A 393 -4.90 -9.92 -5.54
N VAL A 394 -3.85 -9.26 -5.04
CA VAL A 394 -3.51 -7.87 -5.38
C VAL A 394 -3.19 -7.73 -6.86
N ILE A 395 -2.29 -8.58 -7.40
CA ILE A 395 -1.92 -8.57 -8.83
C ILE A 395 -3.16 -8.79 -9.71
N LYS A 396 -4.06 -9.70 -9.33
CA LYS A 396 -5.30 -9.99 -10.08
C LYS A 396 -6.26 -8.79 -10.19
N SER A 397 -6.12 -7.76 -9.35
CA SER A 397 -6.96 -6.54 -9.43
C SER A 397 -6.58 -5.59 -10.58
N GLY A 398 -5.35 -5.66 -11.11
CA GLY A 398 -4.84 -4.70 -12.10
C GLY A 398 -4.53 -3.30 -11.55
N THR A 399 -4.76 -3.05 -10.25
CA THR A 399 -4.51 -1.74 -9.61
C THR A 399 -3.03 -1.42 -9.46
N LEU A 400 -2.17 -2.46 -9.43
CA LEU A 400 -0.73 -2.31 -9.29
C LEU A 400 -0.09 -1.65 -10.53
N ASP A 401 -0.65 -1.90 -11.71
CA ASP A 401 -0.19 -1.38 -13.00
C ASP A 401 -0.26 0.16 -13.09
N LEU A 402 -1.04 0.81 -12.21
CA LEU A 402 -1.20 2.26 -12.12
C LEU A 402 -0.06 2.95 -11.34
N VAL A 403 0.77 2.20 -10.61
CA VAL A 403 1.85 2.73 -9.76
C VAL A 403 3.00 3.30 -10.61
N GLU A 404 3.43 2.61 -11.66
CA GLU A 404 4.54 3.06 -12.51
C GLU A 404 4.20 4.33 -13.33
N PRO A 405 3.02 4.46 -13.99
CA PRO A 405 2.60 5.70 -14.63
C PRO A 405 2.59 6.92 -13.70
N PHE A 406 2.19 6.75 -12.43
CA PHE A 406 2.26 7.82 -11.44
C PHE A 406 3.73 8.23 -11.19
N ILE A 407 4.59 7.27 -10.88
CA ILE A 407 6.00 7.53 -10.52
C ILE A 407 6.79 8.15 -11.69
N THR A 408 6.51 7.74 -12.93
CA THR A 408 7.20 8.26 -14.12
C THR A 408 6.75 9.67 -14.53
N SER A 409 5.56 10.10 -14.10
CA SER A 409 5.01 11.43 -14.41
C SER A 409 5.30 12.51 -13.35
N HIS A 410 5.75 12.14 -12.15
CA HIS A 410 5.97 13.06 -11.03
C HIS A 410 7.44 13.15 -10.62
N ASP A 411 7.91 14.35 -10.25
CA ASP A 411 9.19 14.53 -9.56
C ASP A 411 8.96 14.58 -8.04
N PRO A 412 9.73 13.84 -7.21
CA PRO A 412 9.51 13.81 -5.76
C PRO A 412 9.70 15.17 -5.07
N SER A 413 10.58 16.07 -5.56
CA SER A 413 10.74 17.41 -4.93
C SER A 413 9.53 18.29 -5.21
N LYS A 414 9.00 18.25 -6.43
CA LYS A 414 7.78 18.99 -6.80
C LYS A 414 6.57 18.47 -6.05
N PHE A 415 6.45 17.15 -5.90
CA PHE A 415 5.34 16.52 -5.17
C PHE A 415 5.40 16.80 -3.65
N ALA A 416 6.58 16.87 -3.03
CA ALA A 416 6.73 17.31 -1.64
C ALA A 416 6.12 18.70 -1.38
N ASN A 417 6.23 19.60 -2.37
CA ASN A 417 5.79 20.99 -2.29
C ASN A 417 4.35 21.23 -2.80
N SER A 418 3.69 20.24 -3.42
CA SER A 418 2.35 20.42 -3.98
C SER A 418 1.24 20.34 -2.91
N ASN A 419 1.55 19.84 -1.72
CA ASN A 419 0.60 19.68 -0.63
C ASN A 419 1.25 20.00 0.73
N GLN A 420 0.60 20.83 1.54
CA GLN A 420 1.03 21.20 2.90
C GLN A 420 1.16 19.98 3.82
N ALA A 421 0.39 18.91 3.57
CA ALA A 421 0.50 17.62 4.28
C ALA A 421 1.83 16.87 4.02
N HIS A 422 2.56 17.22 2.96
CA HIS A 422 3.87 16.62 2.64
C HIS A 422 5.05 17.54 3.00
N ALA A 423 4.85 18.86 3.10
CA ALA A 423 5.91 19.82 3.38
C ALA A 423 6.71 19.55 4.68
N HIS A 424 6.07 18.98 5.71
CA HIS A 424 6.72 18.63 6.98
C HIS A 424 7.30 17.20 6.98
N GLY A 425 6.94 16.38 5.98
CA GLY A 425 7.31 14.97 5.86
C GLY A 425 6.62 14.06 6.88
N GLN A 426 6.87 12.76 6.79
CA GLN A 426 6.28 11.77 7.70
C GLN A 426 7.05 11.63 9.02
N SER A 427 6.42 10.97 10.00
CA SER A 427 7.03 10.66 11.29
C SER A 427 7.94 9.42 11.23
N LYS A 428 8.88 9.31 12.19
CA LYS A 428 9.81 8.17 12.32
C LYS A 428 9.09 6.81 12.23
N HIS A 429 8.11 6.59 13.09
CA HIS A 429 7.34 5.34 13.13
C HIS A 429 6.60 5.06 11.81
N TRP A 430 6.12 6.09 11.10
CA TRP A 430 5.46 5.87 9.81
C TRP A 430 6.47 5.41 8.75
N LEU A 431 7.65 6.03 8.71
CA LEU A 431 8.73 5.67 7.77
C LEU A 431 9.28 4.27 8.04
N GLU A 432 9.42 3.86 9.31
CA GLU A 432 9.78 2.48 9.71
C GLU A 432 8.87 1.42 9.07
N ARG A 433 7.56 1.69 8.97
CA ARG A 433 6.59 0.76 8.35
C ARG A 433 6.73 0.68 6.82
N LEU A 434 7.36 1.67 6.18
CA LEU A 434 7.61 1.65 4.73
C LEU A 434 8.94 0.95 4.37
N VAL A 435 9.90 0.85 5.29
CA VAL A 435 11.21 0.19 5.05
C VAL A 435 11.08 -1.24 4.49
N PRO A 436 10.18 -2.12 4.99
CA PRO A 436 9.97 -3.45 4.41
C PRO A 436 9.55 -3.45 2.93
N VAL A 437 8.86 -2.39 2.47
CA VAL A 437 8.35 -2.29 1.09
C VAL A 437 9.50 -2.07 0.09
N LEU A 438 10.59 -1.40 0.48
CA LEU A 438 11.85 -1.35 -0.31
C LEU A 438 12.44 -2.75 -0.58
N SER A 439 12.19 -3.70 0.33
CA SER A 439 12.67 -5.09 0.21
C SER A 439 11.65 -6.02 -0.47
N SER A 440 10.55 -5.48 -1.00
CA SER A 440 9.56 -6.25 -1.75
C SER A 440 10.17 -6.92 -2.99
N LYS A 441 9.57 -8.04 -3.40
CA LYS A 441 9.91 -8.69 -4.68
C LYS A 441 9.30 -7.99 -5.89
N ARG A 442 8.32 -7.11 -5.66
CA ARG A 442 7.55 -6.42 -6.70
C ARG A 442 8.21 -5.10 -7.06
N GLU A 443 8.35 -4.86 -8.36
CA GLU A 443 9.04 -3.72 -8.95
C GLU A 443 8.33 -2.42 -8.58
N GLU A 444 7.02 -2.43 -8.71
CA GLU A 444 6.07 -1.34 -8.49
C GLU A 444 6.11 -0.87 -7.03
N ALA A 445 6.14 -1.84 -6.10
CA ALA A 445 6.26 -1.58 -4.66
C ALA A 445 7.62 -0.94 -4.30
N ARG A 446 8.72 -1.47 -4.86
CA ARG A 446 10.06 -0.89 -4.68
C ARG A 446 10.18 0.50 -5.29
N ASN A 447 9.63 0.70 -6.50
CA ASN A 447 9.60 1.99 -7.19
C ASN A 447 8.94 3.05 -6.32
N LEU A 448 7.75 2.76 -5.77
CA LEU A 448 7.00 3.73 -4.97
C LEU A 448 7.63 4.00 -3.61
N ALA A 449 8.14 2.95 -2.94
CA ALA A 449 8.87 3.13 -1.70
C ALA A 449 10.14 3.97 -1.92
N ALA A 450 10.92 3.70 -2.97
CA ALA A 450 12.10 4.50 -3.32
C ALA A 450 11.75 5.96 -3.67
N PHE A 451 10.66 6.18 -4.42
CA PHE A 451 10.12 7.51 -4.70
C PHE A 451 9.81 8.28 -3.39
N HIS A 452 9.12 7.64 -2.44
CA HIS A 452 8.78 8.27 -1.16
C HIS A 452 10.04 8.53 -0.31
N PHE A 453 10.96 7.57 -0.20
CA PHE A 453 12.21 7.79 0.55
C PHE A 453 13.08 8.90 -0.07
N ARG A 454 13.06 9.08 -1.40
CA ARG A 454 13.70 10.21 -2.07
C ARG A 454 12.99 11.54 -1.74
N MET A 455 11.65 11.57 -1.78
CA MET A 455 10.85 12.73 -1.37
C MET A 455 11.20 13.15 0.06
N GLU A 456 11.12 12.20 0.99
CA GLU A 456 11.36 12.41 2.42
C GLU A 456 12.82 12.81 2.71
N ALA A 457 13.79 12.23 2.01
CA ALA A 457 15.20 12.64 2.14
C ALA A 457 15.42 14.11 1.74
N GLY A 458 14.68 14.62 0.76
CA GLY A 458 14.68 16.04 0.41
C GLY A 458 14.14 16.93 1.52
N ILE A 459 13.00 16.55 2.10
CA ILE A 459 12.34 17.27 3.21
C ILE A 459 13.22 17.26 4.47
N LYS A 460 13.70 16.08 4.89
CA LYS A 460 14.49 15.93 6.12
C LYS A 460 15.87 16.58 6.01
N LYS A 461 16.44 16.70 4.80
CA LYS A 461 17.65 17.51 4.55
C LYS A 461 17.43 19.00 4.79
N GLN A 462 16.29 19.55 4.34
CA GLN A 462 15.93 20.94 4.62
C GLN A 462 15.71 21.19 6.13
N GLN A 463 15.30 20.16 6.87
CA GLN A 463 15.10 20.21 8.31
C GLN A 463 16.36 19.90 9.15
N GLY A 464 17.49 19.49 8.54
CA GLY A 464 18.68 19.03 9.26
C GLY A 464 18.45 17.77 10.10
N LYS A 465 17.58 16.87 9.63
CA LYS A 465 17.11 15.65 10.35
C LYS A 465 17.41 14.36 9.59
N GLU A 466 18.50 14.31 8.82
CA GLU A 466 18.90 13.17 8.00
C GLU A 466 19.24 11.91 8.83
N GLY A 467 19.64 12.08 10.09
CA GLY A 467 19.93 10.97 11.02
C GLY A 467 18.78 9.96 11.17
N ILE A 468 17.53 10.39 10.95
CA ILE A 468 16.34 9.55 11.02
C ILE A 468 16.45 8.30 10.13
N PHE A 469 17.07 8.40 8.94
CA PHE A 469 17.17 7.27 8.02
C PHE A 469 18.12 6.17 8.50
N ARG A 470 19.10 6.51 9.35
CA ARG A 470 19.96 5.55 10.05
C ARG A 470 19.20 4.90 11.20
N GLU A 471 18.47 5.69 11.99
CA GLU A 471 17.69 5.19 13.13
C GLU A 471 16.60 4.18 12.73
N ILE A 472 15.92 4.40 11.60
CA ILE A 472 14.87 3.50 11.09
C ILE A 472 15.42 2.30 10.29
N GLY A 473 16.75 2.20 10.13
CA GLY A 473 17.40 1.13 9.37
C GLY A 473 17.15 1.18 7.85
N ALA A 474 16.83 2.34 7.27
CA ALA A 474 16.52 2.46 5.84
C ALA A 474 17.74 2.41 4.91
N ILE A 475 18.95 2.71 5.42
CA ILE A 475 20.16 2.86 4.60
C ILE A 475 20.52 1.60 3.82
N GLU A 476 20.59 0.43 4.48
CA GLU A 476 20.98 -0.81 3.82
C GLU A 476 19.93 -1.32 2.81
N PRO A 477 18.61 -1.26 3.09
CA PRO A 477 17.57 -1.41 2.07
C PRO A 477 17.72 -0.45 0.89
N LEU A 478 18.01 0.84 1.13
CA LEU A 478 18.22 1.82 0.06
C LEU A 478 19.47 1.52 -0.77
N LYS A 479 20.60 1.15 -0.17
CA LYS A 479 21.82 0.72 -0.89
C LYS A 479 21.52 -0.50 -1.77
N LYS A 480 20.83 -1.51 -1.23
CA LYS A 480 20.40 -2.70 -1.99
C LYS A 480 19.46 -2.38 -3.15
N VAL A 481 18.56 -1.39 -3.01
CA VAL A 481 17.69 -0.95 -4.10
C VAL A 481 18.45 -0.11 -5.12
N ALA A 482 19.40 0.73 -4.68
CA ALA A 482 20.25 1.54 -5.56
C ALA A 482 21.09 0.67 -6.52
N SER A 483 21.60 -0.49 -6.06
CA SER A 483 22.34 -1.43 -6.92
C SER A 483 21.47 -2.40 -7.73
N CYS A 484 20.15 -2.39 -7.58
CA CYS A 484 19.25 -3.22 -8.39
C CYS A 484 19.23 -2.77 -9.88
N PRO A 485 18.95 -3.68 -10.82
CA PRO A 485 18.91 -3.35 -12.25
C PRO A 485 17.75 -2.39 -12.60
N ASN A 486 16.61 -2.50 -11.92
CA ASN A 486 15.43 -1.65 -12.07
C ASN A 486 15.83 -0.17 -12.04
N ALA A 487 15.72 0.50 -13.19
CA ALA A 487 16.21 1.85 -13.38
C ALA A 487 15.49 2.91 -12.54
N ILE A 488 14.19 2.72 -12.29
CA ILE A 488 13.34 3.68 -11.57
C ILE A 488 13.67 3.65 -10.07
N ALA A 489 13.55 2.49 -9.43
CA ALA A 489 13.88 2.34 -8.01
C ALA A 489 15.36 2.64 -7.72
N SER A 490 16.27 2.16 -8.58
CA SER A 490 17.72 2.41 -8.48
C SER A 490 18.04 3.91 -8.48
N LYS A 491 17.46 4.68 -9.43
CA LYS A 491 17.63 6.14 -9.51
C LYS A 491 17.16 6.82 -8.23
N PHE A 492 15.93 6.57 -7.78
CA PHE A 492 15.39 7.26 -6.61
C PHE A 492 16.11 6.87 -5.32
N ALA A 493 16.52 5.61 -5.15
CA ALA A 493 17.30 5.18 -4.00
C ALA A 493 18.71 5.81 -3.98
N ALA A 494 19.38 5.91 -5.14
CA ALA A 494 20.66 6.61 -5.26
C ALA A 494 20.53 8.13 -4.99
N GLU A 495 19.47 8.77 -5.49
CA GLU A 495 19.16 10.16 -5.17
C GLU A 495 18.87 10.37 -3.67
N ALA A 496 18.17 9.43 -3.02
CA ALA A 496 17.89 9.47 -1.59
C ALA A 496 19.18 9.35 -0.76
N LEU A 497 20.03 8.35 -1.03
CA LEU A 497 21.32 8.16 -0.36
C LEU A 497 22.21 9.41 -0.47
N ARG A 498 22.28 10.01 -1.67
CA ARG A 498 23.01 11.26 -1.90
C ARG A 498 22.46 12.45 -1.10
N LEU A 499 21.15 12.52 -0.89
CA LEU A 499 20.54 13.56 -0.06
C LEU A 499 20.88 13.36 1.42
N ILE A 500 20.85 12.10 1.90
CA ILE A 500 21.20 11.68 3.28
C ILE A 500 22.70 11.84 3.56
N GLY A 501 23.55 11.84 2.52
CA GLY A 501 25.01 11.92 2.66
C GLY A 501 25.69 10.56 2.82
N GLU A 502 25.07 9.50 2.31
CA GLU A 502 25.62 8.15 2.26
C GLU A 502 26.30 7.87 0.90
N GLU A 503 27.28 6.97 0.90
CA GLU A 503 27.90 6.49 -0.33
C GLU A 503 26.89 5.73 -1.20
N ILE A 504 26.87 6.06 -2.49
CA ILE A 504 26.03 5.40 -3.49
C ILE A 504 26.77 4.13 -3.95
N PRO A 505 26.17 2.94 -3.83
CA PRO A 505 26.84 1.70 -4.25
C PRO A 505 27.00 1.65 -5.76
N HIS A 506 28.06 0.98 -6.23
CA HIS A 506 28.33 0.83 -7.65
C HIS A 506 27.20 0.06 -8.35
N LYS A 507 26.67 0.60 -9.47
CA LYS A 507 25.60 -0.03 -10.23
C LYS A 507 26.18 -1.03 -11.23
N LEU A 508 26.08 -2.31 -10.89
CA LEU A 508 26.56 -3.41 -11.72
C LEU A 508 25.62 -3.69 -12.90
N SER A 509 26.19 -4.02 -14.06
CA SER A 509 25.44 -4.49 -15.23
C SER A 509 24.84 -5.88 -14.97
N GLN A 510 23.70 -6.23 -15.58
CA GLN A 510 23.20 -7.62 -15.55
C GLN A 510 24.01 -8.57 -16.44
N GLN A 511 24.84 -8.03 -17.36
CA GLN A 511 25.70 -8.83 -18.24
C GLN A 511 26.97 -9.28 -17.50
N VAL A 512 26.79 -10.16 -16.50
CA VAL A 512 27.87 -10.76 -15.71
C VAL A 512 29.00 -11.34 -16.57
N PRO A 513 28.77 -11.99 -17.73
CA PRO A 513 29.86 -12.47 -18.59
C PRO A 513 30.82 -11.39 -19.12
N LEU A 514 30.50 -10.10 -18.96
CA LEU A 514 31.32 -8.96 -19.38
C LEU A 514 31.89 -8.17 -18.18
N TRP A 515 31.69 -8.64 -16.95
CA TRP A 515 32.20 -7.98 -15.74
C TRP A 515 33.72 -8.02 -15.66
N SER A 516 34.31 -6.87 -15.32
CA SER A 516 35.72 -6.73 -14.97
C SER A 516 36.03 -7.29 -13.58
N THR A 517 37.31 -7.37 -13.24
CA THR A 517 37.80 -7.67 -11.89
C THR A 517 37.27 -6.71 -10.83
N GLU A 518 37.09 -5.44 -11.19
CA GLU A 518 36.52 -4.39 -10.36
C GLU A 518 35.02 -4.63 -10.11
N ASP A 519 34.25 -4.96 -11.16
CA ASP A 519 32.82 -5.28 -11.03
C ASP A 519 32.58 -6.50 -10.11
N VAL A 520 33.42 -7.54 -10.24
CA VAL A 520 33.38 -8.71 -9.35
C VAL A 520 33.70 -8.30 -7.90
N SER A 521 34.74 -7.49 -7.67
CA SER A 521 35.10 -7.01 -6.34
C SER A 521 33.94 -6.21 -5.71
N GLU A 522 33.28 -5.33 -6.47
CA GLU A 522 32.10 -4.59 -6.01
C GLU A 522 30.90 -5.51 -5.72
N TRP A 523 30.66 -6.54 -6.54
CA TRP A 523 29.62 -7.53 -6.25
C TRP A 523 29.89 -8.30 -4.94
N VAL A 524 31.14 -8.71 -4.72
CA VAL A 524 31.58 -9.41 -3.50
C VAL A 524 31.36 -8.54 -2.26
N LYS A 525 31.59 -7.22 -2.35
CA LYS A 525 31.23 -6.26 -1.29
C LYS A 525 29.72 -6.24 -1.06
N GLN A 526 28.91 -6.11 -2.12
CA GLN A 526 27.45 -6.01 -2.04
C GLN A 526 26.75 -7.25 -1.45
N ILE A 527 27.34 -8.45 -1.56
CA ILE A 527 26.82 -9.67 -0.92
C ILE A 527 27.32 -9.86 0.53
N ASN A 528 27.94 -8.83 1.14
CA ASN A 528 28.53 -8.85 2.48
C ASN A 528 29.69 -9.86 2.64
N PHE A 529 30.58 -9.91 1.64
CA PHE A 529 31.87 -10.62 1.66
C PHE A 529 33.05 -9.64 1.47
N VAL A 530 32.91 -8.39 1.94
CA VAL A 530 33.92 -7.31 1.85
C VAL A 530 35.34 -7.77 2.24
N GLU A 531 35.46 -8.58 3.29
CA GLU A 531 36.73 -9.14 3.80
C GLU A 531 37.51 -10.03 2.80
N TYR A 532 36.88 -10.46 1.69
CA TYR A 532 37.49 -11.26 0.63
C TYR A 532 37.59 -10.49 -0.71
N ALA A 533 37.07 -9.25 -0.79
CA ALA A 533 36.94 -8.52 -2.06
C ALA A 533 38.30 -8.23 -2.74
N ASP A 534 39.36 -8.11 -1.94
CA ASP A 534 40.74 -7.98 -2.43
C ASP A 534 41.30 -9.31 -2.93
N ASN A 535 41.03 -10.44 -2.27
CA ASN A 535 41.44 -11.78 -2.71
C ASN A 535 40.90 -12.10 -4.13
N PHE A 536 39.63 -11.77 -4.41
CA PHE A 536 39.07 -11.91 -5.77
C PHE A 536 39.80 -11.05 -6.80
N LYS A 537 40.27 -9.87 -6.41
CA LYS A 537 41.02 -8.93 -7.26
C LYS A 537 42.46 -9.38 -7.50
N GLU A 538 43.14 -9.87 -6.46
CA GLU A 538 44.48 -10.46 -6.55
C GLU A 538 44.49 -11.72 -7.43
N SER A 539 43.49 -12.59 -7.26
CA SER A 539 43.25 -13.77 -8.11
C SER A 539 42.73 -13.43 -9.52
N ARG A 540 42.49 -12.13 -9.81
CA ARG A 540 41.97 -11.61 -11.10
C ARG A 540 40.70 -12.30 -11.58
N VAL A 541 39.77 -12.57 -10.65
CA VAL A 541 38.47 -13.17 -11.00
C VAL A 541 37.61 -12.14 -11.72
N ASP A 542 37.38 -12.37 -13.00
CA ASP A 542 36.43 -11.62 -13.83
C ASP A 542 35.05 -12.29 -13.85
N GLY A 543 34.13 -11.75 -14.65
CA GLY A 543 32.77 -12.26 -14.79
C GLY A 543 32.65 -13.68 -15.36
N ASP A 544 33.53 -14.08 -16.28
CA ASP A 544 33.54 -15.43 -16.87
C ASP A 544 34.02 -16.45 -15.83
N LEU A 545 35.08 -16.14 -15.10
CA LEU A 545 35.60 -16.96 -14.00
C LEU A 545 34.62 -17.04 -12.84
N LEU A 546 34.01 -15.92 -12.42
CA LEU A 546 33.02 -15.87 -11.33
C LEU A 546 31.86 -16.84 -11.58
N LEU A 547 31.36 -16.90 -12.82
CA LEU A 547 30.28 -17.81 -13.20
C LEU A 547 30.71 -19.29 -13.23
N GLN A 548 32.00 -19.59 -13.18
CA GLN A 548 32.56 -20.94 -13.23
C GLN A 548 33.12 -21.43 -11.88
N LEU A 549 33.27 -20.56 -10.88
CA LEU A 549 33.82 -20.92 -9.56
C LEU A 549 33.10 -22.10 -8.89
N THR A 550 33.92 -22.98 -8.32
CA THR A 550 33.50 -24.14 -7.51
C THR A 550 33.73 -23.89 -6.02
N GLU A 551 33.15 -24.74 -5.16
CA GLU A 551 33.43 -24.73 -3.71
C GLU A 551 34.92 -24.98 -3.40
N GLU A 552 35.62 -25.70 -4.27
CA GLU A 552 37.06 -25.95 -4.14
C GLU A 552 37.89 -24.69 -4.42
N ASN A 553 37.56 -23.93 -5.46
CA ASN A 553 38.25 -22.67 -5.76
C ASN A 553 38.05 -21.64 -4.65
N LEU A 554 36.83 -21.54 -4.12
CA LEU A 554 36.53 -20.65 -3.01
C LEU A 554 37.33 -21.00 -1.74
N ASN A 555 37.61 -22.29 -1.52
CA ASN A 555 38.42 -22.76 -0.40
C ASN A 555 39.92 -22.53 -0.63
N LYS A 556 40.46 -23.07 -1.73
CA LYS A 556 41.90 -23.15 -1.98
C LYS A 556 42.51 -21.88 -2.56
N ASP A 557 41.81 -21.25 -3.50
CA ASP A 557 42.37 -20.16 -4.31
C ASP A 557 42.00 -18.80 -3.71
N ILE A 558 40.75 -18.65 -3.25
CA ILE A 558 40.24 -17.40 -2.64
C ILE A 558 40.43 -17.36 -1.11
N GLY A 559 40.60 -18.51 -0.45
CA GLY A 559 40.85 -18.59 1.01
C GLY A 559 39.60 -18.50 1.90
N ILE A 560 38.40 -18.75 1.37
CA ILE A 560 37.15 -18.85 2.14
C ILE A 560 37.07 -20.21 2.84
N ASN A 561 37.92 -20.42 3.85
CA ASN A 561 38.09 -21.74 4.49
C ASN A 561 36.83 -22.26 5.25
N ASN A 562 35.92 -21.36 5.64
CA ASN A 562 34.71 -21.74 6.38
C ASN A 562 33.61 -22.24 5.44
N GLY A 563 33.29 -23.54 5.50
CA GLY A 563 32.27 -24.17 4.67
C GLY A 563 30.86 -23.57 4.74
N ILE A 564 30.50 -22.88 5.84
CA ILE A 564 29.23 -22.12 5.92
C ILE A 564 29.33 -20.80 5.15
N LYS A 565 30.49 -20.12 5.19
CA LYS A 565 30.75 -18.94 4.33
C LYS A 565 30.74 -19.35 2.84
N ILE A 566 31.38 -20.47 2.47
CA ILE A 566 31.31 -21.03 1.10
C ILE A 566 29.86 -21.25 0.67
N LYS A 567 29.06 -21.98 1.46
CA LYS A 567 27.64 -22.23 1.14
C LYS A 567 26.80 -20.96 1.02
N ARG A 568 27.08 -19.94 1.84
CA ARG A 568 26.44 -18.62 1.75
C ARG A 568 26.83 -17.91 0.45
N PHE A 569 28.11 -17.92 0.09
CA PHE A 569 28.61 -17.33 -1.17
C PHE A 569 27.98 -18.03 -2.38
N MET A 570 28.03 -19.37 -2.41
CA MET A 570 27.43 -20.16 -3.49
C MET A 570 25.93 -19.90 -3.65
N ARG A 571 25.20 -19.68 -2.54
CA ARG A 571 23.79 -19.28 -2.62
C ARG A 571 23.59 -17.94 -3.32
N GLU A 572 24.43 -16.93 -3.04
CA GLU A 572 24.33 -15.64 -3.71
C GLU A 572 24.82 -15.69 -5.16
N LEU A 573 25.84 -16.49 -5.48
CA LEU A 573 26.24 -16.76 -6.86
C LEU A 573 25.11 -17.46 -7.65
N GLN A 574 24.40 -18.40 -7.03
CA GLN A 574 23.22 -19.04 -7.62
C GLN A 574 22.02 -18.09 -7.75
N ASN A 575 21.96 -17.00 -6.97
CA ASN A 575 20.98 -15.93 -7.17
C ASN A 575 21.41 -15.02 -8.33
N LEU A 576 22.69 -14.65 -8.41
CA LEU A 576 23.25 -13.88 -9.52
C LEU A 576 22.99 -14.57 -10.86
N LYS A 577 23.35 -15.86 -10.98
CA LYS A 577 23.14 -16.67 -12.20
C LYS A 577 21.70 -16.73 -12.71
N LYS A 578 20.68 -16.48 -11.85
CA LYS A 578 19.26 -16.41 -12.26
C LYS A 578 18.88 -15.07 -12.87
N ILE A 579 19.53 -13.99 -12.44
CA ILE A 579 19.21 -12.61 -12.88
C ILE A 579 20.21 -12.07 -13.92
N THR A 580 21.24 -12.85 -14.25
CA THR A 580 22.22 -12.56 -15.29
C THR A 580 21.56 -12.48 -16.67
N ASP A 581 21.84 -11.41 -17.40
CA ASP A 581 21.63 -11.34 -18.83
C ASP A 581 22.78 -12.06 -19.55
N TYR A 582 22.45 -13.10 -20.31
CA TYR A 582 23.41 -13.89 -21.08
C TYR A 582 23.43 -13.51 -22.57
N SER A 583 22.71 -12.47 -22.99
CA SER A 583 22.56 -12.08 -24.41
C SER A 583 23.88 -11.90 -25.18
N SER A 584 24.97 -11.56 -24.49
CA SER A 584 26.32 -11.45 -25.07
C SER A 584 26.95 -12.79 -25.48
N ARG A 585 26.47 -13.93 -24.95
CA ARG A 585 26.95 -15.28 -25.29
C ARG A 585 25.85 -16.25 -25.75
N ASP A 586 24.59 -16.03 -25.38
CA ASP A 586 23.45 -16.90 -25.69
C ASP A 586 22.74 -16.54 -27.01
N THR A 587 23.45 -16.67 -28.13
CA THR A 587 22.89 -16.45 -29.48
C THR A 587 21.71 -17.39 -29.80
N ASN A 588 21.59 -18.50 -29.08
CA ASN A 588 20.61 -19.56 -29.31
C ASN A 588 19.38 -19.51 -28.38
N ASN A 589 19.31 -18.55 -27.45
CA ASN A 589 18.22 -18.38 -26.48
C ASN A 589 18.00 -19.61 -25.56
N ILE A 590 19.08 -20.26 -25.14
CA ILE A 590 19.08 -21.38 -24.18
C ILE A 590 18.55 -20.93 -22.81
N ASN A 591 18.86 -19.72 -22.37
CA ASN A 591 18.28 -19.13 -21.17
C ASN A 591 16.75 -19.06 -21.26
N SER A 592 16.21 -18.57 -22.38
CA SER A 592 14.76 -18.49 -22.61
C SER A 592 14.11 -19.88 -22.55
N PHE A 593 14.76 -20.90 -23.13
CA PHE A 593 14.32 -22.29 -23.00
C PHE A 593 14.29 -22.78 -21.55
N LEU A 594 15.36 -22.57 -20.78
CA LEU A 594 15.46 -22.98 -19.38
C LEU A 594 14.42 -22.25 -18.51
N THR A 595 14.33 -20.93 -18.64
CA THR A 595 13.37 -20.08 -17.92
C THR A 595 11.91 -20.47 -18.21
N ALA A 596 11.60 -20.97 -19.41
CA ALA A 596 10.27 -21.51 -19.75
C ALA A 596 9.93 -22.85 -19.06
N ILE A 597 10.92 -23.60 -18.55
CA ILE A 597 10.70 -24.76 -17.67
C ILE A 597 10.47 -24.29 -16.22
N GLY A 598 11.17 -23.23 -15.84
CA GLY A 598 11.07 -22.53 -14.56
C GLY A 598 12.26 -21.59 -14.37
N HIS A 599 12.05 -20.46 -13.70
CA HIS A 599 13.09 -19.45 -13.43
C HIS A 599 14.25 -20.01 -12.55
N GLU A 600 14.04 -21.14 -11.88
CA GLU A 600 15.11 -21.85 -11.16
C GLU A 600 16.17 -22.47 -12.07
N PHE A 601 15.87 -22.72 -13.36
CA PHE A 601 16.76 -23.41 -14.29
C PHE A 601 17.80 -22.50 -14.97
N SER A 602 17.60 -21.18 -14.96
CA SER A 602 18.50 -20.19 -15.57
C SER A 602 19.93 -20.25 -15.00
N ILE A 603 20.10 -20.88 -13.81
CA ILE A 603 21.42 -21.18 -13.21
C ILE A 603 22.33 -22.07 -14.07
N TYR A 604 21.75 -22.87 -14.97
CA TYR A 604 22.47 -23.81 -15.84
C TYR A 604 22.82 -23.21 -17.21
N THR A 605 22.36 -21.99 -17.52
CA THR A 605 22.62 -21.35 -18.82
C THR A 605 24.11 -21.32 -19.14
N TYR A 606 24.94 -20.86 -18.20
CA TYR A 606 26.38 -20.69 -18.46
C TYR A 606 27.13 -22.01 -18.66
N SER A 607 26.84 -23.03 -17.85
CA SER A 607 27.50 -24.33 -18.00
C SER A 607 27.07 -25.05 -19.27
N MET A 608 25.82 -24.89 -19.70
CA MET A 608 25.36 -25.42 -20.99
C MET A 608 26.01 -24.68 -22.18
N LEU A 609 26.16 -23.35 -22.12
CA LEU A 609 26.86 -22.58 -23.15
C LEU A 609 28.36 -22.94 -23.23
N ASN A 610 29.05 -23.07 -22.08
CA ASN A 610 30.46 -23.47 -22.05
C ASN A 610 30.66 -24.94 -22.49
N ALA A 611 29.68 -25.82 -22.29
CA ALA A 611 29.65 -27.17 -22.85
C ALA A 611 29.37 -27.22 -24.37
N GLY A 612 29.27 -26.07 -25.05
CA GLY A 612 29.01 -25.98 -26.48
C GLY A 612 27.58 -26.35 -26.88
N VAL A 613 26.61 -26.31 -25.96
CA VAL A 613 25.20 -26.53 -26.30
C VAL A 613 24.70 -25.37 -27.14
N ASP A 614 24.03 -25.71 -28.24
CA ASP A 614 23.33 -24.83 -29.16
C ASP A 614 21.86 -25.30 -29.34
N LYS A 615 21.11 -24.63 -30.22
CA LYS A 615 19.69 -24.92 -30.44
C LYS A 615 19.40 -26.31 -31.04
N ASP A 616 20.36 -26.91 -31.72
CA ASP A 616 20.18 -28.18 -32.43
C ASP A 616 20.69 -29.37 -31.60
N THR A 617 21.89 -29.24 -31.01
CA THR A 617 22.42 -30.17 -30.00
C THR A 617 21.51 -30.30 -28.78
N LEU A 618 20.89 -29.21 -28.32
CA LEU A 618 19.87 -29.20 -27.25
C LEU A 618 18.73 -30.21 -27.49
N ARG A 619 18.38 -30.50 -28.75
CA ARG A 619 17.31 -31.48 -29.09
C ARG A 619 17.75 -32.93 -28.88
N CYS A 620 19.05 -33.17 -28.87
CA CYS A 620 19.70 -34.48 -28.86
C CYS A 620 20.42 -34.80 -27.54
N LEU A 621 20.52 -33.84 -26.61
CA LEU A 621 21.18 -34.03 -25.30
C LEU A 621 20.65 -35.26 -24.54
N LEU A 622 21.60 -36.01 -23.98
CA LEU A 622 21.40 -37.16 -23.11
C LEU A 622 21.63 -36.83 -21.63
N ASP A 623 21.10 -37.64 -20.71
CA ASP A 623 21.29 -37.43 -19.26
C ASP A 623 22.78 -37.41 -18.88
N GLU A 624 23.59 -38.26 -19.53
CA GLU A 624 25.02 -38.36 -19.34
C GLU A 624 25.77 -37.07 -19.72
N GLN A 625 25.38 -36.41 -20.81
CA GLN A 625 25.97 -35.13 -21.23
C GLN A 625 25.54 -33.99 -20.28
N LEU A 626 24.30 -34.03 -19.80
CA LEU A 626 23.80 -33.04 -18.83
C LEU A 626 24.52 -33.14 -17.47
N ILE A 627 24.94 -34.33 -17.03
CA ILE A 627 25.72 -34.48 -15.79
C ILE A 627 27.22 -34.26 -15.99
N LYS A 628 27.83 -34.82 -17.04
CA LYS A 628 29.29 -34.74 -17.28
C LYS A 628 29.73 -33.39 -17.85
N GLU A 629 29.14 -32.97 -18.96
CA GLU A 629 29.56 -31.75 -19.68
C GLU A 629 28.90 -30.49 -19.10
N CYS A 630 27.59 -30.55 -18.83
CA CYS A 630 26.84 -29.37 -18.35
C CYS A 630 26.85 -29.20 -16.82
N GLY A 631 27.45 -30.13 -16.06
CA GLY A 631 27.57 -30.07 -14.60
C GLY A 631 26.26 -30.17 -13.80
N ILE A 632 25.15 -30.63 -14.40
CA ILE A 632 23.83 -30.64 -13.76
C ILE A 632 23.67 -31.88 -12.87
N THR A 633 24.22 -31.83 -11.66
CA THR A 633 24.21 -32.97 -10.71
C THR A 633 22.81 -33.38 -10.24
N ASN A 634 21.86 -32.43 -10.14
CA ASN A 634 20.49 -32.69 -9.71
C ASN A 634 19.69 -33.49 -10.77
N SER A 635 19.39 -34.75 -10.46
CA SER A 635 18.68 -35.67 -11.35
C SER A 635 17.24 -35.25 -11.67
N ILE A 636 16.53 -34.58 -10.75
CA ILE A 636 15.18 -34.06 -10.97
C ILE A 636 15.22 -32.91 -11.98
N HIS A 637 16.25 -32.06 -11.90
CA HIS A 637 16.44 -30.96 -12.83
C HIS A 637 16.79 -31.49 -14.23
N ARG A 638 17.73 -32.45 -14.35
CA ARG A 638 18.01 -33.12 -15.64
C ARG A 638 16.76 -33.77 -16.23
N TYR A 639 15.97 -34.48 -15.42
CA TYR A 639 14.71 -35.08 -15.86
C TYR A 639 13.70 -34.05 -16.40
N ARG A 640 13.52 -32.91 -15.72
CA ARG A 640 12.65 -31.81 -16.21
C ARG A 640 13.18 -31.19 -17.51
N ILE A 641 14.49 -30.99 -17.63
CA ILE A 641 15.14 -30.50 -18.87
C ILE A 641 14.92 -31.49 -20.03
N LEU A 642 15.23 -32.78 -19.83
CA LEU A 642 15.04 -33.82 -20.84
C LEU A 642 13.58 -33.97 -21.26
N ASN A 643 12.62 -33.85 -20.34
CA ASN A 643 11.20 -33.87 -20.67
C ASN A 643 10.78 -32.64 -21.50
N ALA A 644 11.28 -31.45 -21.19
CA ALA A 644 11.03 -30.25 -21.98
C ALA A 644 11.66 -30.34 -23.38
N ILE A 645 12.85 -30.93 -23.51
CA ILE A 645 13.47 -31.25 -24.80
C ILE A 645 12.58 -32.22 -25.61
N ARG A 646 12.12 -33.31 -24.97
CA ARG A 646 11.25 -34.32 -25.60
C ARG A 646 9.90 -33.75 -26.03
N GLY A 647 9.28 -32.90 -25.20
CA GLY A 647 8.00 -32.23 -25.50
C GLY A 647 8.07 -31.25 -26.67
N LYS A 648 9.27 -30.76 -27.03
CA LYS A 648 9.50 -29.93 -28.22
C LYS A 648 9.83 -30.72 -29.50
N ARG A 649 9.95 -32.06 -29.43
CA ARG A 649 10.14 -32.87 -30.65
C ARG A 649 8.81 -32.96 -31.41
N PRO A 650 8.75 -32.60 -32.70
CA PRO A 650 7.55 -32.81 -33.49
C PRO A 650 7.26 -34.32 -33.58
N LEU A 651 6.04 -34.72 -33.22
CA LEU A 651 5.53 -36.07 -33.43
C LEU A 651 5.48 -36.36 -34.93
N ASN A 652 6.47 -37.09 -35.47
CA ASN A 652 6.36 -37.63 -36.81
C ASN A 652 7.17 -38.93 -37.03
N LYS A 653 6.43 -39.94 -37.50
CA LYS A 653 6.88 -41.16 -38.21
C LYS A 653 7.78 -42.16 -37.47
N MET A 654 7.15 -43.00 -36.65
CA MET A 654 7.44 -44.45 -36.63
C MET A 654 6.14 -45.25 -36.65
N ILE A 655 5.57 -45.42 -37.86
CA ILE A 655 4.67 -46.53 -38.17
C ILE A 655 5.39 -47.36 -39.23
N PRO A 656 5.81 -48.60 -38.95
CA PRO A 656 6.34 -49.49 -39.98
C PRO A 656 5.22 -49.82 -40.97
N LYS A 657 5.47 -49.65 -42.26
CA LYS A 657 4.58 -50.22 -43.28
C LYS A 657 4.75 -51.75 -43.25
N THR A 658 3.86 -52.44 -42.55
CA THR A 658 3.70 -53.90 -42.71
C THR A 658 3.00 -54.18 -44.02
N THR A 659 3.76 -54.70 -44.99
CA THR A 659 3.23 -55.25 -46.24
C THR A 659 2.42 -56.51 -45.96
N LYS A 660 1.14 -56.51 -46.36
CA LYS A 660 0.43 -57.65 -46.95
C LYS A 660 -0.84 -57.15 -47.64
#